data_AF-A0A403FA99-F1
#
_entry.id   AF-A0A403FA99-F1
#
_cell.length_a   1.000
_cell.length_b   1.000
_cell.length_c   1.000
_cell.angle_alpha   90.00
_cell.angle_beta   90.00
_cell.angle_gamma   90.00
#
_symmetry.space_group_name_H-M   'P 1'
#
loop_
_entity.id
_entity.type
_entity.pdbx_description
1 polymer ?
#
loop_
_entity_poly.entity_id
_entity_poly.type
_entity_poly.pdbx_seq_one_letter_code
_entity_poly.pdbx_strand_id
1 'polypeptide(L)'
;LDLLAGNTTNNASIRLGKFINISLNGGDLLADAANPDNGISLTYVNNGKMQAGNMTLNLTNGLSGYAWQAKADNDLTINGAVSGTTGWAAVLGLTAGGKLAINSPGSISLQANDTGNGGGRVLVSGDKGVTLNAASGTVTLKAAKAATNGVDITSGNGAVSITNMVQNGSDGLTLANANISSKEGIVLNGTTFWGKAVVMSGVNLTAGGDVDITGLAKNLARGELGAASASGVQLSGSNISSTGGNITLTGTAGTDKSKTGVSSVQVSNSTLTTNNVLTLNGTTETTTGVKVTGSTLSAASLNVNGVAHVQGTGFSLATSQLLGSLADLTNVTLSSAGSAAGALNSLDGSIVNDATRDTLLAKRIENMTAVDMGGQAIFDDSTKTEKGWTQDYSLADLPNHGWIFNNTSVTAGGDVNLKGAGFTNSAVTVTNGNLNIDNSGPVPLSGTTLTVNDGAVNLHAGAGTIDLGKANISAKGDITLKADNGSVWISGTNATVKANITSAEGNISAEAYNPSTGGVTGISVNNAQLNAGQGSININGTTPGTMSGVRFTNVDLNANADTGSIKVYAESKGGQDTYEEKGSLYFGGTDTFTAKNIDMTGRNLKNSYNGAGTVFDGGTTLFNGNTSIEGYGYGLGIVFWNQVHLGFTEGNASLKGQTTGPGGSDHYYRTGAIAGSGVYQAAKVYLNLTHSNLKIDADSSSSKYGTVPAFGIVNPASEGYKVNGFIFQGDGDLNISGVSADGNAVDARLFDNTALVGNVAVTGTSQSGTGVYFGGQLNSTLVNAQITGISESGSGVVLAAKSGTASLGNNTISGTSATESGIQLTGNNITLTSGTLTGTATSGNGSGVVLTGGSNYILDGASITGTAVDGSGIAVNGTLTVNNGTAVEGHATGNGNGVTVSGDLATDSGDGISITGTALSGDGIKVDGDTTLASAVLNGSADSGTGVNIAGNLTTDSATQVSGHAASGTGVNLGAALTGATVEGSSDVGTGVQLADNAVVTEAVLNGTSTSGDGVAVTGSVTLDDTSAAALNASSTSGTGLKLADNANVSIQTIAKVTQVKKDADGNPV
;
A
#
# COMPACT_ATOMS: atom_id res chain seq x y z
N LEU A 1 -57.10 2.19 -52.19
CA LEU A 1 -55.94 2.39 -53.08
C LEU A 1 -54.82 1.56 -52.50
N ASP A 2 -54.38 0.57 -53.25
CA ASP A 2 -53.31 -0.32 -52.81
C ASP A 2 -52.03 0.05 -53.55
N LEU A 3 -51.07 0.59 -52.82
CA LEU A 3 -49.74 0.94 -53.30
C LEU A 3 -48.79 -0.23 -52.98
N LEU A 4 -48.72 -1.18 -53.91
CA LEU A 4 -47.93 -2.39 -53.74
C LEU A 4 -46.57 -2.27 -54.45
N ALA A 5 -45.48 -2.62 -53.76
CA ALA A 5 -44.13 -2.64 -54.31
C ALA A 5 -43.36 -3.91 -53.88
N GLY A 6 -42.21 -4.21 -54.48
CA GLY A 6 -41.36 -5.31 -54.00
C GLY A 6 -41.84 -6.72 -54.35
N ASN A 7 -42.47 -6.92 -55.51
CA ASN A 7 -42.86 -8.27 -55.94
C ASN A 7 -41.64 -9.20 -56.16
N THR A 8 -40.52 -8.64 -56.63
CA THR A 8 -39.31 -9.41 -57.00
C THR A 8 -38.04 -8.99 -56.25
N THR A 9 -38.11 -7.99 -55.35
CA THR A 9 -36.94 -7.46 -54.63
C THR A 9 -37.29 -7.04 -53.20
N ASN A 10 -36.39 -7.34 -52.26
CA ASN A 10 -36.48 -7.03 -50.82
C ASN A 10 -36.13 -5.56 -50.48
N ASN A 11 -35.84 -4.73 -51.48
CA ASN A 11 -35.46 -3.33 -51.31
C ASN A 11 -36.22 -2.42 -52.27
N ALA A 12 -37.54 -2.57 -52.33
CA ALA A 12 -38.37 -1.70 -53.17
C ALA A 12 -38.75 -0.40 -52.43
N SER A 13 -39.05 0.63 -53.20
CA SER A 13 -39.46 1.93 -52.66
C SER A 13 -40.60 2.54 -53.45
N ILE A 14 -41.60 3.04 -52.73
CA ILE A 14 -42.63 3.92 -53.25
C ILE A 14 -42.14 5.36 -53.02
N ARG A 15 -41.98 6.13 -54.09
CA ARG A 15 -41.42 7.48 -54.00
C ARG A 15 -42.42 8.51 -54.48
N LEU A 16 -42.91 9.35 -53.56
CA LEU A 16 -43.75 10.49 -53.87
C LEU A 16 -42.86 11.70 -54.17
N GLY A 17 -43.05 12.29 -55.35
CA GLY A 17 -42.30 13.46 -55.82
C GLY A 17 -42.49 14.71 -54.97
N LYS A 18 -41.99 15.85 -55.46
CA LYS A 18 -42.17 17.14 -54.79
C LYS A 18 -43.63 17.60 -54.91
N PHE A 19 -44.23 18.08 -53.83
CA PHE A 19 -45.57 18.69 -53.80
C PHE A 19 -46.72 17.79 -54.29
N ILE A 20 -46.56 16.47 -54.18
CA ILE A 20 -47.60 15.51 -54.59
C ILE A 20 -48.75 15.51 -53.58
N ASN A 21 -49.99 15.66 -54.06
CA ASN A 21 -51.20 15.60 -53.24
C ASN A 21 -52.12 14.46 -53.73
N ILE A 22 -52.37 13.46 -52.88
CA ILE A 22 -53.27 12.33 -53.16
C ILE A 22 -54.44 12.41 -52.17
N SER A 23 -55.67 12.38 -52.68
CA SER A 23 -56.90 12.32 -51.87
C SER A 23 -57.80 11.20 -52.38
N LEU A 24 -58.26 10.33 -51.47
CA LEU A 24 -59.14 9.20 -51.80
C LEU A 24 -60.61 9.44 -51.43
N ASN A 25 -60.95 10.65 -50.97
CA ASN A 25 -62.32 11.06 -50.63
C ASN A 25 -63.06 10.04 -49.72
N GLY A 26 -62.39 9.58 -48.66
CA GLY A 26 -62.92 8.60 -47.71
C GLY A 26 -62.63 7.13 -48.05
N GLY A 27 -62.04 6.82 -49.22
CA GLY A 27 -61.54 5.48 -49.52
C GLY A 27 -60.27 5.13 -48.75
N ASP A 28 -60.07 3.84 -48.44
CA ASP A 28 -58.94 3.35 -47.66
C ASP A 28 -57.64 3.30 -48.48
N LEU A 29 -56.49 3.47 -47.81
CA LEU A 29 -55.16 3.34 -48.39
C LEU A 29 -54.38 2.23 -47.70
N LEU A 30 -53.83 1.32 -48.52
CA LEU A 30 -52.85 0.33 -48.10
C LEU A 30 -51.54 0.59 -48.86
N ALA A 31 -50.43 0.78 -48.17
CA ALA A 31 -49.10 0.67 -48.75
C ALA A 31 -48.43 -0.58 -48.18
N ASP A 32 -48.08 -1.54 -49.04
CA ASP A 32 -47.59 -2.85 -48.60
C ASP A 32 -46.66 -3.51 -49.63
N ALA A 33 -45.94 -4.53 -49.20
CA ALA A 33 -45.18 -5.38 -50.09
C ALA A 33 -46.12 -6.26 -50.93
N ALA A 34 -45.86 -6.34 -52.23
CA ALA A 34 -46.56 -7.27 -53.13
C ALA A 34 -46.20 -8.74 -52.80
N ASN A 35 -44.99 -8.98 -52.29
CA ASN A 35 -44.56 -10.24 -51.70
C ASN A 35 -44.29 -10.01 -50.20
N PRO A 36 -44.98 -10.71 -49.27
CA PRO A 36 -44.83 -10.53 -47.83
C PRO A 36 -43.41 -10.73 -47.27
N ASP A 37 -42.57 -11.50 -47.96
CA ASP A 37 -41.18 -11.74 -47.54
C ASP A 37 -40.23 -10.58 -47.88
N ASN A 38 -40.70 -9.60 -48.66
CA ASN A 38 -39.89 -8.49 -49.15
C ASN A 38 -40.19 -7.19 -48.39
N GLY A 39 -39.15 -6.39 -48.20
CA GLY A 39 -39.22 -5.10 -47.54
C GLY A 39 -39.45 -3.95 -48.50
N ILE A 40 -40.28 -3.01 -48.05
CA ILE A 40 -40.59 -1.80 -48.81
C ILE A 40 -40.45 -0.54 -47.98
N SER A 41 -40.07 0.55 -48.65
CA SER A 41 -40.02 1.90 -48.07
C SER A 41 -41.00 2.83 -48.77
N LEU A 42 -41.43 3.89 -48.08
CA LEU A 42 -42.17 5.00 -48.66
C LEU A 42 -41.41 6.29 -48.39
N THR A 43 -41.10 7.05 -49.44
CA THR A 43 -40.37 8.33 -49.30
C THR A 43 -41.17 9.48 -49.89
N TYR A 44 -41.43 10.50 -49.09
CA TYR A 44 -41.92 11.80 -49.53
C TYR A 44 -40.73 12.72 -49.81
N VAL A 45 -40.50 13.04 -51.08
CA VAL A 45 -39.31 13.82 -51.47
C VAL A 45 -39.31 15.22 -50.88
N ASN A 46 -40.42 15.95 -50.97
CA ASN A 46 -40.58 17.27 -50.36
C ASN A 46 -42.06 17.68 -50.38
N ASN A 47 -42.63 18.01 -49.22
CA ASN A 47 -43.93 18.68 -49.08
C ASN A 47 -45.10 17.99 -49.80
N GLY A 48 -45.11 16.64 -49.77
CA GLY A 48 -46.21 15.84 -50.30
C GLY A 48 -47.24 15.47 -49.24
N LYS A 49 -48.49 15.22 -49.65
CA LYS A 49 -49.62 14.88 -48.80
C LYS A 49 -50.41 13.69 -49.34
N MET A 50 -50.83 12.80 -48.44
CA MET A 50 -51.86 11.78 -48.71
C MET A 50 -53.04 11.94 -47.75
N GLN A 51 -54.27 11.81 -48.27
CA GLN A 51 -55.50 11.78 -47.48
C GLN A 51 -56.38 10.58 -47.86
N ALA A 52 -56.82 9.80 -46.86
CA ALA A 52 -57.61 8.57 -47.03
C ALA A 52 -58.60 8.37 -45.87
N GLY A 53 -59.53 7.41 -45.99
CA GLY A 53 -60.42 6.95 -44.92
C GLY A 53 -59.61 6.33 -43.77
N ASN A 54 -59.33 5.03 -43.86
CA ASN A 54 -58.27 4.38 -43.09
C ASN A 54 -56.96 4.38 -43.90
N MET A 55 -55.83 4.42 -43.20
CA MET A 55 -54.51 4.34 -43.81
C MET A 55 -53.63 3.33 -43.07
N THR A 56 -53.21 2.29 -43.78
CA THR A 56 -52.27 1.27 -43.28
C THR A 56 -51.01 1.30 -44.13
N LEU A 57 -49.87 1.62 -43.51
CA LEU A 57 -48.57 1.71 -44.15
C LEU A 57 -47.64 0.62 -43.60
N ASN A 58 -47.59 -0.52 -44.27
CA ASN A 58 -46.69 -1.64 -43.97
C ASN A 58 -45.34 -1.43 -44.68
N LEU A 59 -44.42 -0.76 -43.99
CA LEU A 59 -43.17 -0.22 -44.53
C LEU A 59 -41.97 -0.72 -43.74
N THR A 60 -41.62 -1.99 -43.87
CA THR A 60 -40.52 -2.62 -43.10
C THR A 60 -39.16 -1.95 -43.32
N ASN A 61 -38.89 -1.35 -44.50
CA ASN A 61 -37.68 -0.55 -44.76
C ASN A 61 -37.85 0.94 -44.45
N GLY A 62 -39.02 1.34 -43.95
CA GLY A 62 -39.28 2.64 -43.33
C GLY A 62 -40.02 3.66 -44.18
N LEU A 63 -40.59 4.64 -43.47
CA LEU A 63 -41.22 5.84 -43.96
C LEU A 63 -40.30 7.03 -43.75
N SER A 64 -40.01 7.80 -44.80
CA SER A 64 -39.17 8.98 -44.65
C SER A 64 -39.56 10.16 -45.52
N GLY A 65 -39.02 11.34 -45.19
CA GLY A 65 -39.12 12.49 -46.07
C GLY A 65 -38.91 13.85 -45.40
N TYR A 66 -39.13 14.90 -46.20
CA TYR A 66 -39.09 16.28 -45.74
C TYR A 66 -40.47 16.95 -45.84
N ALA A 67 -40.95 17.53 -44.74
CA ALA A 67 -42.17 18.34 -44.62
C ALA A 67 -43.46 17.69 -45.18
N TRP A 68 -43.68 16.40 -44.94
CA TRP A 68 -44.76 15.64 -45.59
C TRP A 68 -45.97 15.39 -44.68
N GLN A 69 -47.11 15.00 -45.27
CA GLN A 69 -48.35 14.77 -44.55
C GLN A 69 -49.01 13.43 -44.90
N ALA A 70 -49.39 12.65 -43.88
CA ALA A 70 -50.28 11.51 -43.99
C ALA A 70 -51.52 11.74 -43.12
N LYS A 71 -52.69 11.84 -43.74
CA LYS A 71 -53.97 12.16 -43.10
C LYS A 71 -54.98 11.03 -43.30
N ALA A 72 -55.37 10.37 -42.23
CA ALA A 72 -56.50 9.45 -42.20
C ALA A 72 -57.73 10.16 -41.62
N ASP A 73 -58.88 10.01 -42.25
CA ASP A 73 -60.16 10.49 -41.71
C ASP A 73 -60.61 9.61 -40.52
N ASN A 74 -60.21 8.34 -40.52
CA ASN A 74 -60.38 7.35 -39.45
C ASN A 74 -59.01 6.97 -38.85
N ASP A 75 -58.58 5.71 -38.94
CA ASP A 75 -57.36 5.22 -38.30
C ASP A 75 -56.12 5.31 -39.21
N LEU A 76 -54.97 5.66 -38.62
CA LEU A 76 -53.66 5.66 -39.28
C LEU A 76 -52.74 4.66 -38.56
N THR A 77 -52.33 3.61 -39.26
CA THR A 77 -51.36 2.63 -38.76
C THR A 77 -50.11 2.63 -39.64
N ILE A 78 -48.94 2.74 -39.04
CA ILE A 78 -47.64 2.71 -39.71
C ILE A 78 -46.81 1.60 -39.06
N ASN A 79 -46.47 0.58 -39.84
CA ASN A 79 -45.64 -0.54 -39.40
C ASN A 79 -44.26 -0.40 -40.07
N GLY A 80 -43.27 0.17 -39.38
CA GLY A 80 -41.98 0.51 -39.96
C GLY A 80 -41.18 1.58 -39.22
N ALA A 81 -39.89 1.72 -39.54
CA ALA A 81 -39.09 2.89 -39.12
C ALA A 81 -39.69 4.19 -39.66
N VAL A 82 -39.67 5.27 -38.88
CA VAL A 82 -40.21 6.56 -39.34
C VAL A 82 -39.17 7.66 -39.11
N SER A 83 -38.79 8.39 -40.17
CA SER A 83 -37.84 9.49 -40.08
C SER A 83 -38.28 10.69 -40.91
N GLY A 84 -38.52 11.83 -40.28
CA GLY A 84 -38.96 13.04 -40.97
C GLY A 84 -38.34 14.31 -40.40
N THR A 85 -38.05 15.25 -41.28
CA THR A 85 -37.61 16.61 -40.89
C THR A 85 -38.48 17.68 -41.54
N THR A 86 -38.56 18.86 -40.94
CA THR A 86 -39.27 20.00 -41.50
C THR A 86 -38.60 21.35 -41.15
N GLY A 87 -38.93 22.37 -41.93
CA GLY A 87 -38.45 23.75 -41.84
C GLY A 87 -39.29 24.68 -42.71
N TRP A 88 -38.88 25.93 -42.94
CA TRP A 88 -39.57 26.87 -43.84
C TRP A 88 -41.07 27.09 -43.56
N ALA A 89 -41.45 27.11 -42.28
CA ALA A 89 -42.83 27.11 -41.78
C ALA A 89 -43.71 25.95 -42.28
N ALA A 90 -43.11 24.89 -42.84
CA ALA A 90 -43.82 23.74 -43.36
C ALA A 90 -44.16 22.71 -42.27
N VAL A 91 -45.19 21.90 -42.55
CA VAL A 91 -45.72 20.90 -41.60
C VAL A 91 -45.27 19.50 -42.02
N LEU A 92 -44.67 18.77 -41.08
CA LEU A 92 -44.57 17.32 -41.08
C LEU A 92 -45.75 16.76 -40.28
N GLY A 93 -46.78 16.24 -40.95
CA GLY A 93 -48.08 15.92 -40.35
C GLY A 93 -48.44 14.43 -40.42
N LEU A 94 -48.80 13.86 -39.29
CA LEU A 94 -49.37 12.52 -39.15
C LEU A 94 -50.67 12.66 -38.38
N THR A 95 -51.82 12.55 -39.05
CA THR A 95 -53.11 12.87 -38.41
C THR A 95 -54.16 11.81 -38.70
N ALA A 96 -54.91 11.40 -37.68
CA ALA A 96 -56.01 10.45 -37.74
C ALA A 96 -57.25 11.04 -37.05
N GLY A 97 -58.43 10.92 -37.66
CA GLY A 97 -59.71 11.20 -36.97
C GLY A 97 -60.13 10.10 -35.99
N GLY A 98 -59.47 8.94 -36.04
CA GLY A 98 -59.56 7.85 -35.08
C GLY A 98 -58.26 7.70 -34.28
N LYS A 99 -57.67 6.50 -34.28
CA LYS A 99 -56.39 6.19 -33.62
C LYS A 99 -55.21 6.38 -34.57
N LEU A 100 -54.10 6.88 -34.04
CA LEU A 100 -52.81 6.90 -34.73
C LEU A 100 -51.86 5.92 -34.04
N ALA A 101 -51.31 4.96 -34.79
CA ALA A 101 -50.32 4.01 -34.29
C ALA A 101 -49.09 3.96 -35.21
N ILE A 102 -47.90 4.13 -34.63
CA ILE A 102 -46.62 3.84 -35.27
C ILE A 102 -45.98 2.67 -34.53
N ASN A 103 -45.92 1.51 -35.19
CA ASN A 103 -45.28 0.31 -34.68
C ASN A 103 -43.96 0.12 -35.43
N SER A 104 -42.89 0.60 -34.84
CA SER A 104 -41.57 0.59 -35.46
C SER A 104 -40.70 -0.55 -34.92
N PRO A 105 -40.15 -1.42 -35.79
CA PRO A 105 -39.09 -2.32 -35.37
C PRO A 105 -37.79 -1.55 -35.06
N GLY A 106 -37.60 -0.36 -35.62
CA GLY A 106 -36.42 0.50 -35.42
C GLY A 106 -36.76 1.82 -34.73
N SER A 107 -36.06 2.89 -35.12
CA SER A 107 -36.25 4.22 -34.52
C SER A 107 -37.39 5.02 -35.16
N ILE A 108 -37.98 5.90 -34.34
CA ILE A 108 -38.92 6.96 -34.76
C ILE A 108 -38.22 8.30 -34.54
N SER A 109 -38.05 9.11 -35.59
CA SER A 109 -37.38 10.40 -35.53
C SER A 109 -38.18 11.46 -36.29
N LEU A 110 -38.81 12.40 -35.58
CA LEU A 110 -39.58 13.49 -36.18
C LEU A 110 -39.05 14.81 -35.64
N GLN A 111 -38.51 15.66 -36.52
CA GLN A 111 -37.75 16.83 -36.07
C GLN A 111 -38.06 18.11 -36.86
N ALA A 112 -38.26 19.20 -36.13
CA ALA A 112 -38.34 20.57 -36.65
C ALA A 112 -37.05 21.32 -36.29
N ASN A 113 -36.01 21.13 -37.11
CA ASN A 113 -34.64 21.56 -36.77
C ASN A 113 -34.21 22.88 -37.43
N ASP A 114 -35.03 23.50 -38.27
CA ASP A 114 -34.68 24.73 -38.97
C ASP A 114 -34.62 25.93 -38.01
N THR A 115 -33.49 26.64 -37.99
CA THR A 115 -33.26 27.79 -37.10
C THR A 115 -33.23 29.13 -37.81
N GLY A 116 -33.30 29.15 -39.15
CA GLY A 116 -33.09 30.35 -39.99
C GLY A 116 -34.33 30.79 -40.79
N ASN A 117 -35.17 29.87 -41.27
CA ASN A 117 -36.25 30.19 -42.22
C ASN A 117 -37.66 30.12 -41.61
N GLY A 118 -37.87 30.72 -40.44
CA GLY A 118 -39.17 30.68 -39.76
C GLY A 118 -39.50 29.36 -39.04
N GLY A 119 -38.58 28.39 -39.04
CA GLY A 119 -38.70 27.10 -38.35
C GLY A 119 -39.63 26.11 -39.04
N GLY A 120 -40.08 25.06 -38.36
CA GLY A 120 -41.04 24.08 -38.89
C GLY A 120 -41.96 23.51 -37.82
N ARG A 121 -42.96 22.72 -38.22
CA ARG A 121 -43.91 22.09 -37.29
C ARG A 121 -44.05 20.61 -37.54
N VAL A 122 -43.83 19.80 -36.52
CA VAL A 122 -44.24 18.39 -36.51
C VAL A 122 -45.60 18.32 -35.84
N LEU A 123 -46.58 17.70 -36.49
CA LEU A 123 -47.93 17.48 -35.95
C LEU A 123 -48.24 15.99 -35.95
N VAL A 124 -48.51 15.41 -34.78
CA VAL A 124 -48.95 14.02 -34.63
C VAL A 124 -50.28 14.03 -33.88
N SER A 125 -51.38 13.63 -34.53
CA SER A 125 -52.72 13.74 -33.93
C SER A 125 -53.57 12.50 -34.16
N GLY A 126 -54.27 12.06 -33.13
CA GLY A 126 -55.28 11.00 -33.20
C GLY A 126 -56.40 11.27 -32.21
N ASP A 127 -57.64 11.47 -32.67
CA ASP A 127 -58.76 11.83 -31.78
C ASP A 127 -58.97 10.79 -30.67
N LYS A 128 -58.90 9.49 -31.00
CA LYS A 128 -59.13 8.37 -30.07
C LYS A 128 -57.85 7.77 -29.48
N GLY A 129 -56.70 8.39 -29.71
CA GLY A 129 -55.41 8.02 -29.13
C GLY A 129 -54.24 8.12 -30.10
N VAL A 130 -53.04 8.25 -29.54
CA VAL A 130 -51.76 8.26 -30.26
C VAL A 130 -50.81 7.25 -29.61
N THR A 131 -50.26 6.32 -30.39
CA THR A 131 -49.24 5.37 -29.94
C THR A 131 -48.01 5.43 -30.83
N LEU A 132 -46.85 5.71 -30.24
CA LEU A 132 -45.54 5.67 -30.91
C LEU A 132 -44.67 4.61 -30.23
N ASN A 133 -44.46 3.47 -30.87
CA ASN A 133 -43.71 2.36 -30.30
C ASN A 133 -42.47 2.03 -31.15
N ALA A 134 -41.28 2.21 -30.59
CA ALA A 134 -40.00 1.80 -31.17
C ALA A 134 -39.46 0.55 -30.45
N ALA A 135 -39.79 -0.64 -30.97
CA ALA A 135 -39.55 -1.92 -30.31
C ALA A 135 -38.05 -2.29 -30.14
N SER A 136 -37.20 -1.84 -31.07
CA SER A 136 -35.74 -1.98 -30.95
C SER A 136 -35.00 -0.75 -31.46
N GLY A 137 -35.51 0.44 -31.09
CA GLY A 137 -34.92 1.71 -31.47
C GLY A 137 -35.19 2.85 -30.48
N THR A 138 -34.80 4.04 -30.93
CA THR A 138 -34.94 5.30 -30.20
C THR A 138 -36.19 6.04 -30.66
N VAL A 139 -36.74 6.88 -29.79
CA VAL A 139 -37.75 7.89 -30.19
C VAL A 139 -37.15 9.28 -30.02
N THR A 140 -37.12 10.07 -31.08
CA THR A 140 -36.61 11.45 -31.06
C THR A 140 -37.65 12.40 -31.62
N LEU A 141 -38.14 13.29 -30.77
CA LEU A 141 -39.15 14.30 -31.08
C LEU A 141 -38.60 15.66 -30.67
N LYS A 142 -38.10 16.41 -31.66
CA LYS A 142 -37.25 17.58 -31.38
C LYS A 142 -37.66 18.79 -32.20
N ALA A 143 -37.82 19.92 -31.53
CA ALA A 143 -37.87 21.24 -32.13
C ALA A 143 -36.65 22.08 -31.69
N ALA A 144 -35.98 22.76 -32.63
CA ALA A 144 -34.73 23.46 -32.35
C ALA A 144 -34.89 24.76 -31.55
N LYS A 145 -35.97 25.51 -31.76
CA LYS A 145 -36.29 26.76 -31.04
C LYS A 145 -37.80 26.83 -30.78
N ALA A 146 -38.25 26.80 -29.53
CA ALA A 146 -39.69 26.79 -29.21
C ALA A 146 -40.49 27.96 -29.83
N ALA A 147 -39.87 29.13 -30.02
CA ALA A 147 -40.53 30.30 -30.62
C ALA A 147 -40.89 30.10 -32.11
N THR A 148 -40.08 29.36 -32.86
CA THR A 148 -40.22 29.22 -34.33
C THR A 148 -40.46 27.79 -34.78
N ASN A 149 -40.14 26.80 -33.95
CA ASN A 149 -40.31 25.37 -34.20
C ASN A 149 -41.24 24.76 -33.15
N GLY A 150 -41.97 23.71 -33.54
CA GLY A 150 -42.83 22.98 -32.61
C GLY A 150 -42.95 21.51 -32.98
N VAL A 151 -43.11 20.69 -31.95
CA VAL A 151 -43.56 19.30 -32.08
C VAL A 151 -44.82 19.17 -31.25
N ASP A 152 -45.96 19.06 -31.91
CA ASP A 152 -47.27 19.02 -31.26
C ASP A 152 -47.85 17.61 -31.41
N ILE A 153 -48.14 16.96 -30.28
CA ILE A 153 -48.72 15.62 -30.21
C ILE A 153 -50.04 15.70 -29.44
N THR A 154 -51.14 15.33 -30.08
CA THR A 154 -52.46 15.60 -29.51
C THR A 154 -53.40 14.40 -29.65
N SER A 155 -54.12 14.10 -28.57
CA SER A 155 -55.30 13.26 -28.62
C SER A 155 -56.49 13.94 -27.93
N GLY A 156 -57.55 14.17 -28.70
CA GLY A 156 -58.73 14.93 -28.25
C GLY A 156 -59.62 14.16 -27.28
N ASN A 157 -59.67 12.84 -27.40
CA ASN A 157 -60.55 11.94 -26.64
C ASN A 157 -59.89 10.60 -26.26
N GLY A 158 -58.56 10.46 -26.38
CA GLY A 158 -57.83 9.25 -26.00
C GLY A 158 -56.46 9.53 -25.38
N ALA A 159 -55.76 8.47 -24.98
CA ALA A 159 -54.41 8.55 -24.41
C ALA A 159 -53.29 8.81 -25.45
N VAL A 160 -52.16 9.36 -24.99
CA VAL A 160 -50.91 9.40 -25.75
C VAL A 160 -49.89 8.46 -25.11
N SER A 161 -49.35 7.51 -25.87
CA SER A 161 -48.34 6.57 -25.41
C SER A 161 -47.11 6.59 -26.32
N ILE A 162 -45.93 6.78 -25.73
CA ILE A 162 -44.65 6.80 -26.45
C ILE A 162 -43.70 5.84 -25.74
N THR A 163 -43.28 4.79 -26.45
CA THR A 163 -42.44 3.73 -25.92
C THR A 163 -41.22 3.48 -26.80
N ASN A 164 -40.07 3.23 -26.19
CA ASN A 164 -38.87 2.84 -26.90
C ASN A 164 -38.05 1.80 -26.13
N MET A 165 -37.27 1.01 -26.85
CA MET A 165 -36.26 0.13 -26.28
C MET A 165 -35.00 0.13 -27.13
N VAL A 166 -33.86 0.45 -26.51
CA VAL A 166 -32.54 0.41 -27.16
C VAL A 166 -31.52 -0.18 -26.19
N GLN A 167 -30.49 -0.86 -26.68
CA GLN A 167 -29.43 -1.45 -25.82
C GLN A 167 -28.03 -1.18 -26.38
N ASN A 168 -27.86 -0.18 -27.26
CA ASN A 168 -26.64 0.00 -28.07
C ASN A 168 -25.78 1.23 -27.71
N GLY A 169 -26.14 2.03 -26.70
CA GLY A 169 -25.43 3.25 -26.36
C GLY A 169 -26.31 4.50 -26.38
N SER A 170 -27.31 4.51 -27.25
CA SER A 170 -28.12 5.71 -27.50
C SER A 170 -29.06 6.06 -26.35
N ASP A 171 -29.42 7.34 -26.29
CA ASP A 171 -30.57 7.81 -25.51
C ASP A 171 -31.84 7.17 -26.05
N GLY A 172 -32.73 6.74 -25.15
CA GLY A 172 -33.94 6.03 -25.51
C GLY A 172 -34.99 6.96 -26.10
N LEU A 173 -35.64 7.73 -25.23
CA LEU A 173 -36.68 8.69 -25.57
C LEU A 173 -36.14 10.10 -25.38
N THR A 174 -36.02 10.87 -26.46
CA THR A 174 -35.59 12.27 -26.43
C THR A 174 -36.71 13.18 -26.89
N LEU A 175 -37.19 14.03 -25.99
CA LEU A 175 -38.18 15.08 -26.25
C LEU A 175 -37.55 16.45 -26.03
N ALA A 176 -37.63 17.33 -27.02
CA ALA A 176 -37.11 18.68 -26.90
C ALA A 176 -38.07 19.70 -27.53
N ASN A 177 -38.52 20.68 -26.73
CA ASN A 177 -39.50 21.70 -27.12
C ASN A 177 -40.78 21.09 -27.71
N ALA A 178 -41.26 20.00 -27.12
CA ALA A 178 -42.46 19.28 -27.55
C ALA A 178 -43.67 19.65 -26.68
N ASN A 179 -44.84 19.77 -27.29
CA ASN A 179 -46.12 19.94 -26.63
C ASN A 179 -46.93 18.65 -26.80
N ILE A 180 -47.31 18.00 -25.71
CA ILE A 180 -48.09 16.77 -25.73
C ILE A 180 -49.35 16.98 -24.91
N SER A 181 -50.52 16.75 -25.51
CA SER A 181 -51.80 16.93 -24.85
C SER A 181 -52.73 15.73 -25.05
N SER A 182 -53.34 15.25 -23.96
CA SER A 182 -54.32 14.17 -23.97
C SER A 182 -55.50 14.51 -23.05
N LYS A 183 -56.72 14.09 -23.43
CA LYS A 183 -57.89 14.16 -22.54
C LYS A 183 -57.97 12.99 -21.55
N GLU A 184 -57.37 11.84 -21.89
CA GLU A 184 -57.15 10.72 -20.97
C GLU A 184 -55.75 10.88 -20.36
N GLY A 185 -54.85 9.90 -20.48
CA GLY A 185 -53.49 9.96 -19.91
C GLY A 185 -52.34 10.10 -20.91
N ILE A 186 -51.15 10.38 -20.39
CA ILE A 186 -49.88 10.39 -21.13
C ILE A 186 -48.94 9.34 -20.53
N VAL A 187 -48.41 8.44 -21.35
CA VAL A 187 -47.41 7.43 -20.95
C VAL A 187 -46.14 7.60 -21.78
N LEU A 188 -45.00 7.80 -21.12
CA LEU A 188 -43.68 7.96 -21.73
C LEU A 188 -42.71 6.91 -21.15
N ASN A 189 -42.41 5.86 -21.90
CA ASN A 189 -41.54 4.77 -21.43
C ASN A 189 -40.29 4.65 -22.29
N GLY A 190 -39.12 4.90 -21.68
CA GLY A 190 -37.84 4.68 -22.32
C GLY A 190 -37.02 3.61 -21.62
N THR A 191 -36.40 2.72 -22.41
CA THR A 191 -35.46 1.71 -21.91
C THR A 191 -34.13 1.80 -22.66
N THR A 192 -33.02 1.84 -21.91
CA THR A 192 -31.64 1.85 -22.42
C THR A 192 -30.71 0.99 -21.56
N PHE A 193 -29.49 0.71 -22.02
CA PHE A 193 -28.43 0.09 -21.18
C PHE A 193 -27.35 1.11 -20.80
N TRP A 194 -26.83 1.86 -21.77
CA TRP A 194 -25.69 2.78 -21.59
C TRP A 194 -26.07 4.27 -21.63
N GLY A 195 -27.18 4.63 -22.29
CA GLY A 195 -27.59 6.02 -22.50
C GLY A 195 -28.51 6.57 -21.41
N LYS A 196 -29.24 7.63 -21.74
CA LYS A 196 -30.31 8.18 -20.91
C LYS A 196 -31.66 7.61 -21.36
N ALA A 197 -32.41 7.02 -20.46
CA ALA A 197 -33.63 6.31 -20.82
C ALA A 197 -34.73 7.27 -21.31
N VAL A 198 -34.98 8.35 -20.57
CA VAL A 198 -35.89 9.44 -20.96
C VAL A 198 -35.21 10.80 -20.74
N VAL A 199 -35.14 11.61 -21.78
CA VAL A 199 -34.59 12.99 -21.75
C VAL A 199 -35.63 13.96 -22.25
N MET A 200 -35.95 14.96 -21.44
CA MET A 200 -36.93 16.00 -21.72
C MET A 200 -36.34 17.38 -21.47
N SER A 201 -36.44 18.27 -22.46
CA SER A 201 -36.00 19.66 -22.34
C SER A 201 -37.01 20.63 -22.96
N GLY A 202 -37.53 21.57 -22.18
CA GLY A 202 -38.51 22.54 -22.68
C GLY A 202 -39.86 21.93 -23.07
N VAL A 203 -40.25 20.81 -22.45
CA VAL A 203 -41.44 20.03 -22.84
C VAL A 203 -42.66 20.52 -22.06
N ASN A 204 -43.81 20.61 -22.74
CA ASN A 204 -45.11 20.87 -22.11
C ASN A 204 -46.00 19.62 -22.23
N LEU A 205 -46.41 19.06 -21.09
CA LEU A 205 -47.36 17.94 -21.02
C LEU A 205 -48.65 18.39 -20.34
N THR A 206 -49.80 18.10 -20.95
CA THR A 206 -51.11 18.39 -20.38
C THR A 206 -52.04 17.20 -20.55
N ALA A 207 -52.43 16.57 -19.44
CA ALA A 207 -53.33 15.42 -19.44
C ALA A 207 -54.60 15.68 -18.62
N GLY A 208 -55.73 15.11 -19.06
CA GLY A 208 -56.95 15.06 -18.26
C GLY A 208 -56.88 14.01 -17.13
N GLY A 209 -56.16 12.92 -17.36
CA GLY A 209 -55.86 11.82 -16.45
C GLY A 209 -54.35 11.70 -16.16
N ASP A 210 -53.87 10.49 -15.89
CA ASP A 210 -52.52 10.26 -15.37
C ASP A 210 -51.40 10.63 -16.36
N VAL A 211 -50.27 11.10 -15.83
CA VAL A 211 -49.01 11.28 -16.57
C VAL A 211 -47.95 10.37 -15.97
N ASP A 212 -47.60 9.31 -16.68
CA ASP A 212 -46.60 8.33 -16.26
C ASP A 212 -45.35 8.40 -17.14
N ILE A 213 -44.20 8.63 -16.50
CA ILE A 213 -42.90 8.76 -17.17
C ILE A 213 -41.94 7.76 -16.57
N THR A 214 -41.56 6.75 -17.34
CA THR A 214 -40.67 5.67 -16.90
C THR A 214 -39.39 5.64 -17.71
N GLY A 215 -38.25 5.83 -17.05
CA GLY A 215 -36.92 5.71 -17.63
C GLY A 215 -36.12 4.57 -16.99
N LEU A 216 -35.97 3.46 -17.71
CA LEU A 216 -35.22 2.29 -17.24
C LEU A 216 -33.86 2.19 -17.92
N ALA A 217 -32.79 2.55 -17.22
CA ALA A 217 -31.45 2.15 -17.62
C ALA A 217 -31.11 0.77 -17.02
N LYS A 218 -31.28 -0.29 -17.81
CA LYS A 218 -31.06 -1.70 -17.42
C LYS A 218 -30.52 -2.53 -18.57
N ASN A 219 -29.71 -3.53 -18.23
CA ASN A 219 -29.35 -4.60 -19.15
C ASN A 219 -30.48 -5.64 -19.20
N LEU A 220 -31.21 -5.70 -20.32
CA LEU A 220 -32.36 -6.59 -20.41
C LEU A 220 -31.99 -8.08 -20.47
N ALA A 221 -30.78 -8.43 -20.93
CA ALA A 221 -30.35 -9.82 -21.00
C ALA A 221 -29.96 -10.39 -19.63
N ARG A 222 -29.43 -9.54 -18.74
CA ARG A 222 -28.90 -9.93 -17.42
C ARG A 222 -29.79 -9.52 -16.25
N GLY A 223 -30.75 -8.62 -16.46
CA GLY A 223 -31.60 -8.04 -15.41
C GLY A 223 -30.88 -7.05 -14.49
N GLU A 224 -29.58 -6.81 -14.73
CA GLU A 224 -28.75 -5.86 -14.00
C GLU A 224 -29.09 -4.41 -14.39
N LEU A 225 -28.68 -3.46 -13.56
CA LEU A 225 -28.80 -2.03 -13.86
C LEU A 225 -27.95 -1.63 -15.09
N GLY A 226 -28.18 -0.41 -15.58
CA GLY A 226 -27.45 0.17 -16.69
C GLY A 226 -25.94 0.29 -16.44
N ALA A 227 -25.21 0.79 -17.43
CA ALA A 227 -23.79 1.09 -17.23
C ALA A 227 -23.56 2.30 -16.30
N ALA A 228 -22.32 2.46 -15.83
CA ALA A 228 -21.85 3.46 -14.88
C ALA A 228 -22.31 4.92 -15.09
N SER A 229 -22.62 5.32 -16.32
CA SER A 229 -23.04 6.68 -16.70
C SER A 229 -24.51 6.79 -17.14
N ALA A 230 -25.25 5.69 -17.13
CA ALA A 230 -26.62 5.65 -17.62
C ALA A 230 -27.59 6.27 -16.60
N SER A 231 -28.65 6.92 -17.09
CA SER A 231 -29.65 7.60 -16.24
C SER A 231 -31.08 7.23 -16.61
N GLY A 232 -31.99 7.29 -15.63
CA GLY A 232 -33.41 7.02 -15.83
C GLY A 232 -34.14 8.19 -16.52
N VAL A 233 -34.72 9.08 -15.72
CA VAL A 233 -35.52 10.23 -16.18
C VAL A 233 -34.77 11.53 -15.96
N GLN A 234 -34.61 12.31 -17.03
CA GLN A 234 -33.89 13.58 -17.05
C GLN A 234 -34.81 14.68 -17.58
N LEU A 235 -35.29 15.57 -16.70
CA LEU A 235 -36.27 16.61 -17.00
C LEU A 235 -35.68 18.01 -16.74
N SER A 236 -35.72 18.88 -17.75
CA SER A 236 -35.17 20.24 -17.66
C SER A 236 -36.07 21.29 -18.31
N GLY A 237 -36.36 22.40 -17.62
CA GLY A 237 -37.07 23.53 -18.23
C GLY A 237 -38.49 23.22 -18.70
N SER A 238 -39.16 22.23 -18.12
CA SER A 238 -40.40 21.66 -18.65
C SER A 238 -41.61 21.94 -17.75
N ASN A 239 -42.81 21.91 -18.32
CA ASN A 239 -44.07 22.06 -17.59
C ASN A 239 -44.92 20.80 -17.76
N ILE A 240 -45.23 20.11 -16.67
CA ILE A 240 -46.03 18.89 -16.66
C ILE A 240 -47.29 19.15 -15.83
N SER A 241 -48.45 18.93 -16.44
CA SER A 241 -49.74 19.20 -15.83
C SER A 241 -50.70 18.02 -16.01
N SER A 242 -51.37 17.63 -14.93
CA SER A 242 -52.51 16.72 -14.97
C SER A 242 -53.69 17.36 -14.24
N THR A 243 -54.81 17.55 -14.94
CA THR A 243 -55.97 18.23 -14.35
C THR A 243 -56.85 17.31 -13.49
N GLY A 244 -56.82 16.00 -13.75
CA GLY A 244 -57.69 15.01 -13.11
C GLY A 244 -57.01 13.70 -12.70
N GLY A 245 -55.71 13.52 -12.98
CA GLY A 245 -54.94 12.33 -12.59
C GLY A 245 -53.68 12.64 -11.79
N ASN A 246 -52.85 11.62 -11.58
CA ASN A 246 -51.57 11.69 -10.90
C ASN A 246 -50.44 12.06 -11.87
N ILE A 247 -49.30 12.46 -11.33
CA ILE A 247 -48.05 12.56 -12.08
C ILE A 247 -47.04 11.61 -11.43
N THR A 248 -46.51 10.65 -12.20
CA THR A 248 -45.54 9.67 -11.72
C THR A 248 -44.28 9.70 -12.58
N LEU A 249 -43.13 9.94 -11.97
CA LEU A 249 -41.81 9.78 -12.59
C LEU A 249 -41.10 8.59 -11.95
N THR A 250 -40.72 7.60 -12.74
CA THR A 250 -39.96 6.42 -12.28
C THR A 250 -38.67 6.29 -13.07
N GLY A 251 -37.53 6.38 -12.37
CA GLY A 251 -36.20 6.27 -12.94
C GLY A 251 -35.41 5.11 -12.35
N THR A 252 -34.59 4.48 -13.18
CA THR A 252 -33.54 3.55 -12.74
C THR A 252 -32.22 3.89 -13.43
N ALA A 253 -31.11 3.91 -12.69
CA ALA A 253 -29.78 4.30 -13.17
C ALA A 253 -28.67 3.39 -12.60
N GLY A 254 -27.74 2.92 -13.45
CA GLY A 254 -26.66 2.00 -13.05
C GLY A 254 -25.35 2.68 -12.67
N THR A 255 -25.42 3.72 -11.85
CA THR A 255 -24.33 4.67 -11.62
C THR A 255 -23.09 4.06 -10.95
N ASP A 256 -21.94 4.70 -11.14
CA ASP A 256 -20.67 4.39 -10.48
C ASP A 256 -20.20 5.54 -9.58
N LYS A 257 -19.48 5.23 -8.47
CA LYS A 257 -18.92 6.21 -7.53
C LYS A 257 -18.06 7.31 -8.17
N SER A 258 -17.44 7.01 -9.31
CA SER A 258 -16.61 7.95 -10.09
C SER A 258 -17.43 8.97 -10.90
N LYS A 259 -18.76 8.82 -10.98
CA LYS A 259 -19.66 9.64 -11.81
C LYS A 259 -20.74 10.34 -10.96
N THR A 260 -20.30 11.16 -10.02
CA THR A 260 -21.13 11.87 -9.02
C THR A 260 -22.22 12.80 -9.59
N GLY A 261 -22.17 13.15 -10.88
CA GLY A 261 -23.13 14.05 -11.53
C GLY A 261 -24.41 13.39 -12.06
N VAL A 262 -24.56 12.07 -11.94
CA VAL A 262 -25.71 11.33 -12.49
C VAL A 262 -26.75 11.06 -11.41
N SER A 263 -28.04 11.23 -11.74
CA SER A 263 -29.15 10.86 -10.86
C SER A 263 -30.17 10.01 -11.61
N SER A 264 -30.92 9.19 -10.87
CA SER A 264 -31.90 8.29 -11.47
C SER A 264 -33.14 9.02 -11.99
N VAL A 265 -33.74 9.86 -11.15
CA VAL A 265 -34.72 10.87 -11.54
C VAL A 265 -34.12 12.24 -11.26
N GLN A 266 -33.97 13.06 -12.29
CA GLN A 266 -33.51 14.44 -12.18
C GLN A 266 -34.55 15.38 -12.74
N VAL A 267 -35.02 16.31 -11.90
CA VAL A 267 -35.96 17.37 -12.27
C VAL A 267 -35.29 18.71 -12.03
N SER A 268 -35.12 19.50 -13.08
CA SER A 268 -34.39 20.77 -13.02
C SER A 268 -35.16 21.90 -13.68
N ASN A 269 -35.30 23.04 -13.02
CA ASN A 269 -35.96 24.24 -13.55
C ASN A 269 -37.34 23.94 -14.18
N SER A 270 -38.11 23.05 -13.58
CA SER A 270 -39.37 22.53 -14.16
C SER A 270 -40.55 22.77 -13.24
N THR A 271 -41.76 22.78 -13.81
CA THR A 271 -43.02 22.94 -13.08
C THR A 271 -43.84 21.66 -13.20
N LEU A 272 -44.20 21.05 -12.07
CA LEU A 272 -45.07 19.87 -12.03
C LEU A 272 -46.32 20.21 -11.22
N THR A 273 -47.49 20.14 -11.86
CA THR A 273 -48.77 20.55 -11.29
C THR A 273 -49.85 19.49 -11.45
N THR A 274 -50.41 19.02 -10.34
CA THR A 274 -51.61 18.17 -10.32
C THR A 274 -52.50 18.57 -9.14
N ASN A 275 -53.79 18.22 -9.18
CA ASN A 275 -54.67 18.31 -8.00
C ASN A 275 -54.73 16.99 -7.20
N ASN A 276 -53.97 15.97 -7.60
CA ASN A 276 -53.91 14.65 -6.96
C ASN A 276 -52.50 14.38 -6.42
N VAL A 277 -51.95 13.19 -6.66
CA VAL A 277 -50.65 12.74 -6.14
C VAL A 277 -49.55 13.01 -7.16
N LEU A 278 -48.44 13.61 -6.71
CA LEU A 278 -47.17 13.66 -7.44
C LEU A 278 -46.20 12.65 -6.83
N THR A 279 -45.68 11.72 -7.63
CA THR A 279 -44.75 10.69 -7.17
C THR A 279 -43.45 10.70 -7.97
N LEU A 280 -42.31 10.75 -7.26
CA LEU A 280 -40.97 10.68 -7.82
C LEU A 280 -40.27 9.43 -7.26
N ASN A 281 -40.01 8.43 -8.10
CA ASN A 281 -39.36 7.18 -7.74
C ASN A 281 -38.02 7.06 -8.47
N GLY A 282 -36.90 7.08 -7.74
CA GLY A 282 -35.57 6.99 -8.35
C GLY A 282 -34.69 5.95 -7.67
N THR A 283 -34.23 4.95 -8.42
CA THR A 283 -33.32 3.91 -7.90
C THR A 283 -31.96 3.99 -8.58
N THR A 284 -30.90 3.96 -7.78
CA THR A 284 -29.51 3.96 -8.24
C THR A 284 -28.60 3.12 -7.34
N GLU A 285 -27.37 2.86 -7.79
CA GLU A 285 -26.36 2.13 -7.01
C GLU A 285 -25.58 3.05 -6.07
N THR A 286 -25.00 4.13 -6.61
CA THR A 286 -23.89 4.84 -5.93
C THR A 286 -24.01 6.38 -5.88
N THR A 287 -25.01 6.98 -6.53
CA THR A 287 -25.16 8.45 -6.61
C THR A 287 -26.47 8.93 -5.98
N THR A 288 -27.34 9.63 -6.72
CA THR A 288 -28.61 10.17 -6.20
C THR A 288 -29.82 9.46 -6.82
N GLY A 289 -30.70 8.92 -5.96
CA GLY A 289 -31.98 8.35 -6.40
C GLY A 289 -32.88 9.41 -7.05
N VAL A 290 -33.35 10.38 -6.26
CA VAL A 290 -34.16 11.51 -6.76
C VAL A 290 -33.46 12.84 -6.52
N LYS A 291 -33.29 13.64 -7.57
CA LYS A 291 -32.71 14.98 -7.50
C LYS A 291 -33.66 16.02 -8.08
N VAL A 292 -34.06 16.99 -7.28
CA VAL A 292 -34.91 18.12 -7.69
C VAL A 292 -34.16 19.42 -7.45
N THR A 293 -34.06 20.27 -8.48
CA THR A 293 -33.34 21.54 -8.39
C THR A 293 -34.08 22.65 -9.13
N GLY A 294 -34.21 23.83 -8.55
CA GLY A 294 -34.78 24.99 -9.25
C GLY A 294 -36.25 24.84 -9.67
N SER A 295 -36.99 23.88 -9.11
CA SER A 295 -38.28 23.42 -9.66
C SER A 295 -39.45 23.80 -8.77
N THR A 296 -40.64 23.91 -9.37
CA THR A 296 -41.89 24.22 -8.66
C THR A 296 -42.81 23.00 -8.68
N LEU A 297 -43.18 22.51 -7.50
CA LEU A 297 -44.06 21.34 -7.33
C LEU A 297 -45.36 21.78 -6.66
N SER A 298 -46.50 21.42 -7.25
CA SER A 298 -47.84 21.71 -6.71
C SER A 298 -48.73 20.48 -6.87
N ALA A 299 -49.17 19.91 -5.75
CA ALA A 299 -49.99 18.70 -5.70
C ALA A 299 -50.88 18.69 -4.45
N ALA A 300 -51.87 17.80 -4.39
CA ALA A 300 -52.55 17.51 -3.13
C ALA A 300 -51.64 16.74 -2.17
N SER A 301 -50.78 15.85 -2.70
CA SER A 301 -49.70 15.20 -1.96
C SER A 301 -48.48 14.91 -2.84
N LEU A 302 -47.31 14.84 -2.21
CA LEU A 302 -46.03 14.57 -2.85
C LEU A 302 -45.36 13.35 -2.19
N ASN A 303 -44.94 12.38 -3.00
CA ASN A 303 -44.12 11.24 -2.59
C ASN A 303 -42.75 11.32 -3.28
N VAL A 304 -41.68 11.38 -2.50
CA VAL A 304 -40.30 11.32 -2.99
C VAL A 304 -39.64 10.07 -2.45
N ASN A 305 -39.42 9.08 -3.33
CA ASN A 305 -38.85 7.78 -3.01
C ASN A 305 -37.50 7.62 -3.73
N GLY A 306 -36.41 7.89 -3.02
CA GLY A 306 -35.07 7.90 -3.58
C GLY A 306 -34.18 6.82 -2.97
N VAL A 307 -33.64 5.92 -3.80
CA VAL A 307 -32.86 4.76 -3.35
C VAL A 307 -31.45 4.80 -3.92
N ALA A 308 -30.45 4.67 -3.05
CA ALA A 308 -29.04 4.49 -3.41
C ALA A 308 -28.49 3.21 -2.73
N HIS A 309 -28.44 2.09 -3.47
CA HIS A 309 -28.28 0.75 -2.90
C HIS A 309 -26.92 0.45 -2.25
N VAL A 310 -25.84 1.11 -2.67
CA VAL A 310 -24.46 0.86 -2.20
C VAL A 310 -23.92 2.03 -1.39
N GLN A 311 -24.10 3.26 -1.89
CA GLN A 311 -23.70 4.50 -1.21
C GLN A 311 -24.35 5.71 -1.92
N GLY A 312 -24.29 6.89 -1.31
CA GLY A 312 -24.67 8.15 -1.98
C GLY A 312 -25.84 8.86 -1.31
N THR A 313 -26.76 9.37 -2.11
CA THR A 313 -27.90 10.18 -1.65
C THR A 313 -29.22 9.51 -2.04
N GLY A 314 -30.11 9.27 -1.08
CA GLY A 314 -31.46 8.78 -1.37
C GLY A 314 -32.21 9.80 -2.23
N PHE A 315 -32.51 10.94 -1.63
CA PHE A 315 -33.10 12.10 -2.32
C PHE A 315 -32.41 13.42 -1.98
N SER A 316 -32.48 14.37 -2.92
CA SER A 316 -32.01 15.73 -2.76
C SER A 316 -33.02 16.72 -3.38
N LEU A 317 -33.53 17.65 -2.58
CA LEU A 317 -34.35 18.77 -3.05
C LEU A 317 -33.62 20.08 -2.68
N ALA A 318 -33.28 20.85 -3.70
CA ALA A 318 -32.56 22.12 -3.54
C ALA A 318 -33.18 23.22 -4.39
N THR A 319 -33.10 24.47 -3.91
CA THR A 319 -33.55 25.70 -4.58
C THR A 319 -34.92 25.55 -5.26
N SER A 320 -35.85 24.84 -4.63
CA SER A 320 -37.14 24.43 -5.21
C SER A 320 -38.30 24.92 -4.35
N GLN A 321 -39.50 24.98 -4.94
CA GLN A 321 -40.70 25.50 -4.27
C GLN A 321 -41.77 24.42 -4.18
N LEU A 322 -42.32 24.26 -2.97
CA LEU A 322 -43.50 23.45 -2.70
C LEU A 322 -44.68 24.39 -2.49
N LEU A 323 -45.71 24.29 -3.33
CA LEU A 323 -46.85 25.20 -3.32
C LEU A 323 -48.13 24.53 -2.80
N GLY A 324 -49.11 25.36 -2.42
CA GLY A 324 -50.43 24.90 -2.01
C GLY A 324 -50.37 23.96 -0.81
N SER A 325 -51.03 22.80 -0.91
CA SER A 325 -51.11 21.78 0.15
C SER A 325 -49.76 21.12 0.51
N LEU A 326 -48.68 21.42 -0.23
CA LEU A 326 -47.33 20.91 0.05
C LEU A 326 -46.46 21.87 0.88
N ALA A 327 -46.86 23.14 1.00
CA ALA A 327 -46.01 24.22 1.49
C ALA A 327 -45.60 24.06 2.97
N ASP A 328 -46.46 23.43 3.79
CA ASP A 328 -46.21 23.18 5.21
C ASP A 328 -45.53 21.82 5.48
N LEU A 329 -45.23 21.06 4.43
CA LEU A 329 -44.73 19.68 4.44
C LEU A 329 -45.69 18.62 4.99
N THR A 330 -46.92 18.95 5.38
CA THR A 330 -47.86 17.98 5.97
C THR A 330 -48.21 16.87 4.97
N ASN A 331 -48.46 17.23 3.71
CA ASN A 331 -48.80 16.28 2.63
C ASN A 331 -47.58 15.82 1.82
N VAL A 332 -46.39 15.85 2.41
CA VAL A 332 -45.13 15.45 1.78
C VAL A 332 -44.57 14.20 2.47
N THR A 333 -44.43 13.12 1.71
CA THR A 333 -43.76 11.89 2.11
C THR A 333 -42.36 11.87 1.50
N LEU A 334 -41.35 11.68 2.33
CA LEU A 334 -39.95 11.55 1.94
C LEU A 334 -39.47 10.18 2.39
N SER A 335 -38.91 9.39 1.49
CA SER A 335 -38.39 8.07 1.82
C SER A 335 -37.09 7.78 1.08
N SER A 336 -36.15 7.17 1.82
CA SER A 336 -34.95 6.56 1.25
C SER A 336 -34.85 5.06 1.53
N ALA A 337 -35.98 4.42 1.85
CA ALA A 337 -36.07 3.00 2.13
C ALA A 337 -35.39 2.16 1.02
N GLY A 338 -34.52 1.24 1.44
CA GLY A 338 -33.72 0.40 0.53
C GLY A 338 -32.35 0.97 0.17
N SER A 339 -32.02 2.19 0.60
CA SER A 339 -30.66 2.74 0.46
C SER A 339 -29.68 2.10 1.45
N ALA A 340 -28.40 2.10 1.10
CA ALA A 340 -27.33 1.59 1.97
C ALA A 340 -27.22 2.37 3.30
N ALA A 341 -26.69 1.70 4.33
CA ALA A 341 -26.28 2.36 5.55
C ALA A 341 -25.19 3.40 5.25
N GLY A 342 -25.38 4.63 5.74
CA GLY A 342 -24.49 5.77 5.45
C GLY A 342 -24.85 6.54 4.17
N ALA A 343 -25.84 6.11 3.39
CA ALA A 343 -26.47 7.01 2.42
C ALA A 343 -27.11 8.19 3.17
N LEU A 344 -27.07 9.38 2.60
CA LEU A 344 -27.65 10.59 3.21
C LEU A 344 -28.83 11.12 2.40
N ASN A 345 -29.67 11.95 3.00
CA ASN A 345 -30.64 12.76 2.27
C ASN A 345 -30.30 14.24 2.41
N SER A 346 -30.77 15.08 1.49
CA SER A 346 -30.45 16.52 1.53
C SER A 346 -31.64 17.38 1.19
N LEU A 347 -31.92 18.34 2.07
CA LEU A 347 -32.91 19.39 1.91
C LEU A 347 -32.24 20.73 2.24
N ASP A 348 -32.41 21.74 1.39
CA ASP A 348 -31.89 23.08 1.67
C ASP A 348 -32.97 24.03 2.22
N GLY A 349 -32.55 25.27 2.50
CA GLY A 349 -33.41 26.33 3.05
C GLY A 349 -34.61 26.72 2.18
N SER A 350 -34.69 26.27 0.92
CA SER A 350 -35.86 26.49 0.07
C SER A 350 -37.03 25.56 0.40
N ILE A 351 -36.74 24.39 0.97
CA ILE A 351 -37.74 23.40 1.39
C ILE A 351 -38.00 23.52 2.90
N VAL A 352 -36.96 23.80 3.68
CA VAL A 352 -37.02 23.83 5.14
C VAL A 352 -36.69 25.22 5.64
N ASN A 353 -37.63 25.83 6.34
CA ASN A 353 -37.47 27.13 7.00
C ASN A 353 -38.05 27.07 8.42
N ASP A 354 -37.97 28.17 9.16
CA ASP A 354 -38.45 28.22 10.55
C ASP A 354 -39.90 27.76 10.74
N ALA A 355 -40.77 27.98 9.73
CA ALA A 355 -42.17 27.58 9.81
C ALA A 355 -42.41 26.09 9.51
N THR A 356 -41.52 25.43 8.75
CA THR A 356 -41.69 24.03 8.33
C THR A 356 -40.77 23.04 9.03
N ARG A 357 -39.75 23.56 9.74
CA ARG A 357 -38.73 22.77 10.44
C ARG A 357 -39.32 21.74 11.38
N ASP A 358 -40.22 22.14 12.28
CA ASP A 358 -40.75 21.23 13.29
C ASP A 358 -41.62 20.14 12.65
N THR A 359 -42.35 20.47 11.57
CA THR A 359 -43.07 19.49 10.74
C THR A 359 -42.12 18.49 10.09
N LEU A 360 -40.94 18.94 9.62
CA LEU A 360 -39.92 18.06 9.06
C LEU A 360 -39.31 17.17 10.14
N LEU A 361 -38.89 17.72 11.28
CA LEU A 361 -38.22 16.98 12.36
C LEU A 361 -39.13 15.90 12.97
N ALA A 362 -40.46 16.05 12.84
CA ALA A 362 -41.43 15.04 13.22
C ALA A 362 -41.58 13.89 12.20
N LYS A 363 -40.98 13.98 11.02
CA LYS A 363 -41.06 12.94 9.98
C LYS A 363 -40.11 11.78 10.28
N ARG A 364 -40.56 10.59 9.90
CA ARG A 364 -39.78 9.35 9.93
C ARG A 364 -39.19 9.13 8.55
N ILE A 365 -37.90 9.42 8.39
CA ILE A 365 -37.19 9.30 7.12
C ILE A 365 -36.05 8.30 7.31
N GLU A 366 -35.92 7.34 6.41
CA GLU A 366 -34.79 6.42 6.45
C GLU A 366 -33.49 7.17 6.18
N ASN A 367 -32.43 6.81 6.91
CA ASN A 367 -31.12 7.46 6.86
C ASN A 367 -31.11 8.94 7.32
N MET A 368 -29.91 9.44 7.66
CA MET A 368 -29.78 10.80 8.16
C MET A 368 -30.09 11.82 7.06
N THR A 369 -30.89 12.83 7.41
CA THR A 369 -31.30 13.88 6.48
C THR A 369 -30.61 15.19 6.84
N ALA A 370 -29.82 15.72 5.91
CA ALA A 370 -29.18 17.02 6.03
C ALA A 370 -30.15 18.16 5.74
N VAL A 371 -30.14 19.15 6.64
CA VAL A 371 -31.00 20.32 6.61
C VAL A 371 -30.13 21.57 6.72
N ASP A 372 -30.12 22.41 5.67
CA ASP A 372 -29.46 23.72 5.73
C ASP A 372 -30.32 24.74 6.50
N MET A 373 -29.78 25.23 7.62
CA MET A 373 -30.45 26.17 8.51
C MET A 373 -30.22 27.65 8.15
N GLY A 374 -29.50 27.94 7.06
CA GLY A 374 -29.31 29.31 6.57
C GLY A 374 -28.58 30.24 7.55
N GLY A 375 -27.76 29.69 8.44
CA GLY A 375 -27.02 30.42 9.47
C GLY A 375 -27.81 30.70 10.76
N GLN A 376 -29.08 30.28 10.85
CA GLN A 376 -29.87 30.44 12.07
C GLN A 376 -29.46 29.43 13.14
N ALA A 377 -29.58 29.80 14.41
CA ALA A 377 -29.31 28.89 15.53
C ALA A 377 -30.40 27.80 15.63
N ILE A 378 -30.01 26.53 15.59
CA ILE A 378 -30.92 25.41 15.87
C ILE A 378 -31.24 25.33 17.37
N PHE A 379 -30.30 25.77 18.22
CA PHE A 379 -30.49 25.79 19.66
C PHE A 379 -29.73 26.95 20.32
N ASP A 380 -30.42 27.70 21.18
CA ASP A 380 -29.84 28.71 22.05
C ASP A 380 -30.62 28.74 23.38
N ASP A 381 -29.92 28.49 24.49
CA ASP A 381 -30.47 28.58 25.85
C ASP A 381 -29.96 29.78 26.65
N SER A 382 -29.20 30.70 26.03
CA SER A 382 -28.54 31.82 26.70
C SER A 382 -29.49 32.62 27.59
N THR A 383 -30.74 32.84 27.13
CA THR A 383 -31.79 33.56 27.86
C THR A 383 -32.67 32.68 28.75
N LYS A 384 -32.50 31.35 28.73
CA LYS A 384 -33.31 30.39 29.50
C LYS A 384 -32.71 30.15 30.90
N THR A 385 -33.56 29.85 31.87
CA THR A 385 -33.16 29.47 33.24
C THR A 385 -32.67 28.03 33.32
N GLU A 386 -33.36 27.11 32.65
CA GLU A 386 -32.92 25.73 32.48
C GLU A 386 -31.91 25.67 31.33
N LYS A 387 -30.78 25.03 31.59
CA LYS A 387 -29.64 24.97 30.67
C LYS A 387 -29.42 23.55 30.15
N GLY A 388 -28.85 23.45 28.96
CA GLY A 388 -28.55 22.19 28.28
C GLY A 388 -29.61 21.82 27.24
N TRP A 389 -29.28 20.84 26.41
CA TRP A 389 -30.12 20.37 25.32
C TRP A 389 -30.13 18.85 25.30
N THR A 390 -31.28 18.24 25.62
CA THR A 390 -31.45 16.79 25.52
C THR A 390 -32.51 16.46 24.49
N GLN A 391 -32.17 15.67 23.48
CA GLN A 391 -33.10 15.25 22.45
C GLN A 391 -32.72 13.90 21.85
N ASP A 392 -33.72 13.02 21.72
CA ASP A 392 -33.59 11.76 21.03
C ASP A 392 -34.34 11.83 19.70
N TYR A 393 -33.59 11.82 18.59
CA TYR A 393 -34.12 11.70 17.23
C TYR A 393 -33.95 10.28 16.69
N SER A 394 -33.51 9.30 17.48
CA SER A 394 -33.34 7.94 17.00
C SER A 394 -34.67 7.19 16.91
N LEU A 395 -34.73 6.19 16.03
CA LEU A 395 -35.88 5.32 15.86
C LEU A 395 -35.42 3.87 15.87
N ALA A 396 -35.99 3.04 16.77
CA ALA A 396 -35.55 1.66 16.98
C ALA A 396 -35.67 0.77 15.72
N ASP A 397 -36.67 1.02 14.88
CA ASP A 397 -36.93 0.31 13.62
C ASP A 397 -36.16 0.91 12.43
N LEU A 398 -35.56 2.10 12.58
CA LEU A 398 -34.80 2.80 11.54
C LEU A 398 -33.44 3.26 12.09
N PRO A 399 -32.44 2.36 12.21
CA PRO A 399 -31.19 2.64 12.94
C PRO A 399 -30.33 3.75 12.34
N ASN A 400 -30.53 4.10 11.06
CA ASN A 400 -29.80 5.18 10.40
C ASN A 400 -30.58 6.51 10.37
N HIS A 401 -31.80 6.55 10.91
CA HIS A 401 -32.59 7.78 10.95
C HIS A 401 -31.91 8.84 11.83
N GLY A 402 -32.04 10.10 11.42
CA GLY A 402 -31.54 11.24 12.18
C GLY A 402 -31.46 12.51 11.33
N TRP A 403 -30.94 13.56 11.94
CA TRP A 403 -30.84 14.89 11.34
C TRP A 403 -29.40 15.39 11.32
N ILE A 404 -28.99 15.97 10.21
CA ILE A 404 -27.71 16.68 10.10
C ILE A 404 -28.03 18.16 9.98
N PHE A 405 -27.75 18.92 11.03
CA PHE A 405 -27.98 20.36 11.01
C PHE A 405 -26.78 21.04 10.33
N ASN A 406 -27.00 21.53 9.13
CA ASN A 406 -25.99 22.19 8.32
C ASN A 406 -26.08 23.71 8.47
N ASN A 407 -24.94 24.39 8.50
CA ASN A 407 -24.85 25.86 8.50
C ASN A 407 -25.70 26.49 9.62
N THR A 408 -25.43 26.07 10.87
CA THR A 408 -26.18 26.49 12.07
C THR A 408 -25.25 26.75 13.25
N SER A 409 -25.84 27.17 14.37
CA SER A 409 -25.16 27.28 15.66
C SER A 409 -25.95 26.65 16.82
N VAL A 410 -25.22 26.16 17.81
CA VAL A 410 -25.73 25.69 19.11
C VAL A 410 -25.03 26.48 20.21
N THR A 411 -25.79 27.11 21.10
CA THR A 411 -25.26 27.72 22.34
C THR A 411 -25.99 27.12 23.54
N ALA A 412 -25.28 26.34 24.35
CA ALA A 412 -25.82 25.69 25.54
C ALA A 412 -25.02 26.04 26.80
N GLY A 413 -25.71 26.35 27.89
CA GLY A 413 -25.11 26.61 29.21
C GLY A 413 -24.97 25.37 30.10
N GLY A 414 -25.47 24.21 29.65
CA GLY A 414 -25.58 22.93 30.36
C GLY A 414 -25.20 21.75 29.45
N ASP A 415 -25.36 20.51 29.94
CA ASP A 415 -25.10 19.29 29.14
C ASP A 415 -25.92 19.24 27.83
N VAL A 416 -25.29 18.79 26.75
CA VAL A 416 -25.92 18.52 25.46
C VAL A 416 -25.89 17.01 25.21
N ASN A 417 -27.07 16.38 25.20
CA ASN A 417 -27.24 14.94 25.02
C ASN A 417 -28.14 14.67 23.81
N LEU A 418 -27.53 14.28 22.68
CA LEU A 418 -28.24 14.09 21.42
C LEU A 418 -28.12 12.66 20.92
N LYS A 419 -29.21 12.15 20.35
CA LYS A 419 -29.22 10.90 19.59
C LYS A 419 -29.83 11.12 18.22
N GLY A 420 -29.29 10.45 17.20
CA GLY A 420 -29.69 10.63 15.81
C GLY A 420 -29.40 12.04 15.28
N ALA A 421 -28.32 12.68 15.73
CA ALA A 421 -27.98 14.06 15.35
C ALA A 421 -26.55 14.19 14.83
N GLY A 422 -26.34 15.12 13.90
CA GLY A 422 -25.03 15.52 13.40
C GLY A 422 -25.02 17.00 13.04
N PHE A 423 -23.84 17.54 12.77
CA PHE A 423 -23.65 18.96 12.48
C PHE A 423 -22.64 19.15 11.36
N THR A 424 -22.96 19.91 10.33
CA THR A 424 -21.97 20.22 9.28
C THR A 424 -21.85 21.72 9.10
N ASN A 425 -20.63 22.22 8.85
CA ASN A 425 -20.36 23.65 8.65
C ASN A 425 -20.99 24.52 9.77
N SER A 426 -20.95 24.05 11.01
CA SER A 426 -21.69 24.63 12.13
C SER A 426 -20.79 25.00 13.31
N ALA A 427 -21.32 25.77 14.26
CA ALA A 427 -20.62 26.12 15.50
C ALA A 427 -21.41 25.62 16.73
N VAL A 428 -20.84 24.73 17.51
CA VAL A 428 -21.44 24.20 18.74
C VAL A 428 -20.63 24.66 19.94
N THR A 429 -21.26 25.43 20.82
CA THR A 429 -20.64 25.95 22.05
C THR A 429 -21.41 25.45 23.27
N VAL A 430 -20.72 24.73 24.15
CA VAL A 430 -21.21 24.28 25.46
C VAL A 430 -20.38 24.96 26.55
N THR A 431 -21.02 25.78 27.38
CA THR A 431 -20.31 26.62 28.35
C THR A 431 -19.98 25.87 29.63
N ASN A 432 -20.93 25.12 30.19
CA ASN A 432 -20.71 24.28 31.39
C ASN A 432 -21.43 22.94 31.17
N GLY A 433 -20.71 21.82 31.12
CA GLY A 433 -21.29 20.51 30.83
C GLY A 433 -20.66 19.83 29.61
N ASN A 434 -21.11 18.60 29.34
CA ASN A 434 -20.57 17.73 28.30
C ASN A 434 -21.36 17.84 26.99
N LEU A 435 -20.70 17.51 25.88
CA LEU A 435 -21.35 17.25 24.59
C LEU A 435 -21.33 15.74 24.32
N ASN A 436 -22.51 15.11 24.33
CA ASN A 436 -22.70 13.70 24.03
C ASN A 436 -23.55 13.55 22.76
N ILE A 437 -22.99 12.95 21.72
CA ILE A 437 -23.71 12.55 20.50
C ILE A 437 -23.63 11.03 20.38
N ASP A 438 -24.77 10.35 20.54
CA ASP A 438 -24.90 8.89 20.54
C ASP A 438 -25.85 8.44 19.41
N ASN A 439 -25.27 8.09 18.26
CA ASN A 439 -26.04 7.69 17.09
C ASN A 439 -25.92 6.18 16.85
N SER A 440 -27.03 5.52 16.53
CA SER A 440 -26.99 4.14 16.00
C SER A 440 -26.38 4.06 14.59
N GLY A 441 -26.47 5.16 13.82
CA GLY A 441 -25.81 5.36 12.53
C GLY A 441 -24.58 6.28 12.61
N PRO A 442 -24.20 6.96 11.52
CA PRO A 442 -22.98 7.77 11.47
C PRO A 442 -23.06 9.03 12.34
N VAL A 443 -21.91 9.65 12.64
CA VAL A 443 -21.82 10.95 13.32
C VAL A 443 -21.12 11.94 12.37
N PRO A 444 -21.88 12.63 11.50
CA PRO A 444 -21.33 13.60 10.56
C PRO A 444 -21.07 14.93 11.25
N LEU A 445 -19.80 15.33 11.30
CA LEU A 445 -19.32 16.54 11.98
C LEU A 445 -18.44 17.43 11.08
N SER A 446 -18.47 17.20 9.77
CA SER A 446 -17.55 17.85 8.83
C SER A 446 -17.73 19.38 8.78
N GLY A 447 -16.62 20.11 8.85
CA GLY A 447 -16.59 21.58 8.85
C GLY A 447 -17.12 22.21 10.13
N THR A 448 -17.40 21.42 11.17
CA THR A 448 -17.99 21.92 12.42
C THR A 448 -16.92 22.28 13.44
N THR A 449 -17.12 23.40 14.14
CA THR A 449 -16.32 23.78 15.31
C THR A 449 -17.10 23.43 16.58
N LEU A 450 -16.55 22.54 17.40
CA LEU A 450 -17.08 22.15 18.70
C LEU A 450 -16.23 22.79 19.80
N THR A 451 -16.85 23.52 20.71
CA THR A 451 -16.19 24.19 21.84
C THR A 451 -16.93 23.86 23.13
N VAL A 452 -16.28 23.13 24.03
CA VAL A 452 -16.82 22.70 25.32
C VAL A 452 -15.92 23.25 26.43
N ASN A 453 -16.33 24.37 27.04
CA ASN A 453 -15.46 25.15 27.93
C ASN A 453 -15.19 24.48 29.29
N ASP A 454 -16.16 23.72 29.81
CA ASP A 454 -16.05 23.05 31.12
C ASP A 454 -16.76 21.68 31.08
N GLY A 455 -16.19 20.74 30.32
CA GLY A 455 -16.71 19.38 30.16
C GLY A 455 -15.99 18.58 29.09
N ALA A 456 -16.49 17.37 28.82
CA ALA A 456 -15.99 16.41 27.85
C ALA A 456 -16.81 16.41 26.54
N VAL A 457 -16.21 15.86 25.47
CA VAL A 457 -16.87 15.58 24.19
C VAL A 457 -16.89 14.08 23.97
N ASN A 458 -18.07 13.48 23.85
CA ASN A 458 -18.24 12.05 23.60
C ASN A 458 -19.06 11.83 22.34
N LEU A 459 -18.43 11.24 21.33
CA LEU A 459 -19.00 10.99 20.01
C LEU A 459 -19.04 9.49 19.77
N HIS A 460 -20.24 8.94 19.56
CA HIS A 460 -20.46 7.53 19.36
C HIS A 460 -21.28 7.25 18.10
N ALA A 461 -20.74 6.40 17.22
CA ALA A 461 -21.40 5.87 16.03
C ALA A 461 -21.53 4.35 16.15
N GLY A 462 -22.76 3.83 16.27
CA GLY A 462 -23.03 2.39 16.29
C GLY A 462 -22.71 1.71 14.95
N ALA A 463 -22.89 2.43 13.83
CA ALA A 463 -22.54 2.01 12.48
C ALA A 463 -22.18 3.22 11.61
N GLY A 464 -21.29 3.05 10.63
CA GLY A 464 -20.86 4.14 9.76
C GLY A 464 -19.75 5.01 10.38
N THR A 465 -19.48 6.18 9.79
CA THR A 465 -18.26 6.95 10.10
C THR A 465 -18.53 8.09 11.09
N ILE A 466 -17.62 8.31 12.03
CA ILE A 466 -17.46 9.60 12.70
C ILE A 466 -16.61 10.49 11.78
N ASP A 467 -17.25 11.43 11.10
CA ASP A 467 -16.61 12.29 10.10
C ASP A 467 -16.27 13.65 10.70
N LEU A 468 -15.00 13.84 11.04
CA LEU A 468 -14.40 15.08 11.54
C LEU A 468 -13.60 15.80 10.44
N GLY A 469 -13.93 15.58 9.16
CA GLY A 469 -13.30 16.28 8.06
C GLY A 469 -13.49 17.79 8.16
N LYS A 470 -12.42 18.56 8.20
CA LYS A 470 -12.38 20.02 8.39
C LYS A 470 -12.94 20.49 9.74
N ALA A 471 -13.13 19.59 10.70
CA ALA A 471 -13.67 19.93 12.01
C ALA A 471 -12.58 20.41 12.98
N ASN A 472 -12.99 21.17 13.99
CA ASN A 472 -12.15 21.52 15.14
C ASN A 472 -12.91 21.18 16.42
N ILE A 473 -12.24 20.57 17.40
CA ILE A 473 -12.81 20.25 18.70
C ILE A 473 -11.92 20.84 19.78
N SER A 474 -12.51 21.61 20.69
CA SER A 474 -11.87 22.06 21.92
C SER A 474 -12.73 21.63 23.11
N ALA A 475 -12.14 20.93 24.06
CA ALA A 475 -12.78 20.52 25.30
C ALA A 475 -11.83 20.75 26.48
N LYS A 476 -12.37 21.03 27.67
CA LYS A 476 -11.57 21.02 28.89
C LYS A 476 -11.27 19.59 29.34
N GLY A 477 -12.29 18.73 29.37
CA GLY A 477 -12.20 17.32 29.74
C GLY A 477 -11.85 16.41 28.56
N ASP A 478 -12.13 15.11 28.72
CA ASP A 478 -11.83 14.08 27.71
C ASP A 478 -12.53 14.33 26.37
N ILE A 479 -11.89 13.89 25.28
CA ILE A 479 -12.50 13.77 23.95
C ILE A 479 -12.50 12.29 23.58
N THR A 480 -13.68 11.69 23.45
CA THR A 480 -13.87 10.29 23.12
C THR A 480 -14.58 10.15 21.78
N LEU A 481 -13.97 9.42 20.84
CA LEU A 481 -14.50 9.08 19.52
C LEU A 481 -14.64 7.56 19.45
N LYS A 482 -15.84 7.03 19.28
CA LYS A 482 -16.06 5.57 19.24
C LYS A 482 -16.96 5.16 18.08
N ALA A 483 -16.44 4.34 17.17
CA ALA A 483 -17.19 3.74 16.07
C ALA A 483 -17.23 2.21 16.23
N ASP A 484 -18.38 1.67 16.62
CA ASP A 484 -18.54 0.23 16.88
C ASP A 484 -18.51 -0.62 15.59
N ASN A 485 -19.13 -0.12 14.50
CA ASN A 485 -19.16 -0.77 13.19
C ASN A 485 -18.90 0.23 12.06
N GLY A 486 -17.74 0.88 12.09
CA GLY A 486 -17.33 1.82 11.06
C GLY A 486 -15.98 2.45 11.35
N SER A 487 -15.78 3.67 10.85
CA SER A 487 -14.48 4.34 10.84
C SER A 487 -14.50 5.66 11.60
N VAL A 488 -13.32 6.13 11.99
CA VAL A 488 -13.12 7.52 12.46
C VAL A 488 -12.24 8.24 11.45
N TRP A 489 -12.72 9.36 10.91
CA TRP A 489 -11.98 10.16 9.94
C TRP A 489 -11.74 11.56 10.49
N ILE A 490 -10.47 11.90 10.72
CA ILE A 490 -10.02 13.23 11.13
C ILE A 490 -9.20 13.80 9.99
N SER A 491 -9.64 14.93 9.41
CA SER A 491 -8.83 15.58 8.38
C SER A 491 -8.89 17.09 8.37
N GLY A 492 -7.78 17.73 7.98
CA GLY A 492 -7.71 19.18 7.80
C GLY A 492 -8.54 19.70 6.63
N THR A 493 -8.66 21.03 6.54
CA THR A 493 -9.44 21.70 5.48
C THR A 493 -8.84 21.51 4.09
N ASN A 494 -7.51 21.57 4.02
CA ASN A 494 -6.67 21.43 2.83
C ASN A 494 -5.25 21.04 3.30
N ALA A 495 -4.27 20.96 2.40
CA ALA A 495 -2.91 20.53 2.74
C ALA A 495 -2.13 21.45 3.71
N THR A 496 -2.58 22.68 3.97
CA THR A 496 -1.87 23.65 4.84
C THR A 496 -2.60 23.97 6.14
N VAL A 497 -3.88 23.60 6.26
CA VAL A 497 -4.72 23.88 7.43
C VAL A 497 -5.10 22.58 8.10
N LYS A 498 -4.42 22.26 9.21
CA LYS A 498 -4.69 21.06 10.02
C LYS A 498 -6.05 21.14 10.73
N ALA A 499 -6.72 20.01 10.88
CA ALA A 499 -7.80 19.91 11.88
C ALA A 499 -7.19 19.97 13.28
N ASN A 500 -7.85 20.63 14.23
CA ASN A 500 -7.35 20.77 15.59
C ASN A 500 -8.30 20.13 16.60
N ILE A 501 -7.82 19.10 17.30
CA ILE A 501 -8.55 18.39 18.35
C ILE A 501 -7.78 18.59 19.66
N THR A 502 -8.31 19.40 20.58
CA THR A 502 -7.61 19.81 21.80
C THR A 502 -8.42 19.49 23.05
N SER A 503 -7.85 18.69 23.95
CA SER A 503 -8.30 18.50 25.33
C SER A 503 -7.34 19.22 26.27
N ALA A 504 -7.83 20.16 27.08
CA ALA A 504 -6.98 20.98 27.94
C ALA A 504 -6.45 20.23 29.18
N GLU A 505 -7.31 19.43 29.82
CA GLU A 505 -7.02 18.72 31.07
C GLU A 505 -7.22 17.20 30.96
N GLY A 506 -7.90 16.71 29.90
CA GLY A 506 -8.24 15.31 29.71
C GLY A 506 -7.43 14.60 28.61
N ASN A 507 -7.91 13.40 28.27
CA ASN A 507 -7.37 12.52 27.24
C ASN A 507 -8.07 12.72 25.90
N ILE A 508 -7.43 12.29 24.82
CA ILE A 508 -8.06 12.11 23.51
C ILE A 508 -8.06 10.62 23.20
N SER A 509 -9.22 10.00 23.03
CA SER A 509 -9.35 8.58 22.70
C SER A 509 -10.18 8.38 21.44
N ALA A 510 -9.66 7.60 20.49
CA ALA A 510 -10.35 7.21 19.27
C ALA A 510 -10.33 5.68 19.11
N GLU A 511 -11.50 5.06 19.03
CA GLU A 511 -11.66 3.62 18.84
C GLU A 511 -12.58 3.37 17.64
N ALA A 512 -12.15 2.50 16.72
CA ALA A 512 -12.94 2.13 15.55
C ALA A 512 -12.75 0.66 15.17
N TYR A 513 -13.87 -0.04 14.94
CA TYR A 513 -13.90 -1.33 14.25
C TYR A 513 -14.74 -1.20 12.98
N ASN A 514 -14.09 -1.30 11.81
CA ASN A 514 -14.80 -1.33 10.53
C ASN A 514 -14.92 -2.77 10.04
N PRO A 515 -16.11 -3.41 10.01
CA PRO A 515 -16.27 -4.82 9.64
C PRO A 515 -16.13 -5.11 8.15
N SER A 516 -16.01 -4.08 7.29
CA SER A 516 -15.88 -4.27 5.84
C SER A 516 -14.58 -4.98 5.47
N THR A 517 -14.67 -5.93 4.53
CA THR A 517 -13.52 -6.62 3.94
C THR A 517 -12.95 -5.92 2.70
N GLY A 518 -13.54 -4.79 2.30
CA GLY A 518 -13.10 -3.98 1.17
C GLY A 518 -11.92 -3.06 1.48
N GLY A 519 -11.71 -2.05 0.62
CA GLY A 519 -10.73 -0.98 0.85
C GLY A 519 -11.26 0.03 1.86
N VAL A 520 -11.01 -0.21 3.14
CA VAL A 520 -11.41 0.67 4.25
C VAL A 520 -10.28 0.82 5.27
N THR A 521 -10.18 2.02 5.85
CA THR A 521 -9.29 2.31 6.98
C THR A 521 -10.10 2.38 8.27
N GLY A 522 -9.63 1.78 9.36
CA GLY A 522 -10.29 1.87 10.67
C GLY A 522 -10.32 3.31 11.19
N ILE A 523 -9.14 3.88 11.44
CA ILE A 523 -8.95 5.28 11.83
C ILE A 523 -8.00 5.97 10.86
N SER A 524 -8.43 7.07 10.27
CA SER A 524 -7.60 7.90 9.39
C SER A 524 -7.41 9.27 10.01
N VAL A 525 -6.16 9.63 10.31
CA VAL A 525 -5.75 10.93 10.82
C VAL A 525 -4.85 11.58 9.77
N ASN A 526 -5.38 12.57 9.05
CA ASN A 526 -4.72 13.16 7.89
C ASN A 526 -4.70 14.69 7.98
N ASN A 527 -3.51 15.28 8.01
CA ASN A 527 -3.30 16.70 8.16
C ASN A 527 -4.08 17.22 9.38
N ALA A 528 -3.73 16.72 10.56
CA ALA A 528 -4.44 17.00 11.80
C ALA A 528 -3.47 17.11 12.97
N GLN A 529 -3.89 17.84 14.00
CA GLN A 529 -3.20 18.00 15.26
C GLN A 529 -4.12 17.58 16.40
N LEU A 530 -3.61 16.70 17.27
CA LEU A 530 -4.28 16.23 18.48
C LEU A 530 -3.45 16.67 19.69
N ASN A 531 -4.02 17.49 20.57
CA ASN A 531 -3.34 18.04 21.74
C ASN A 531 -4.07 17.63 23.03
N ALA A 532 -3.49 16.75 23.84
CA ALA A 532 -3.97 16.40 25.17
C ALA A 532 -3.05 17.03 26.22
N GLY A 533 -3.31 18.30 26.60
CA GLY A 533 -2.35 19.15 27.32
C GLY A 533 -1.86 18.60 28.67
N GLN A 534 -2.73 17.88 29.38
CA GLN A 534 -2.41 17.22 30.66
C GLN A 534 -2.71 15.71 30.66
N GLY A 535 -3.13 15.17 29.51
CA GLY A 535 -3.58 13.78 29.39
C GLY A 535 -2.77 12.94 28.40
N SER A 536 -3.38 11.84 27.99
CA SER A 536 -2.85 10.87 27.03
C SER A 536 -3.68 10.83 25.75
N ILE A 537 -3.11 10.27 24.68
CA ILE A 537 -3.78 10.02 23.41
C ILE A 537 -3.84 8.51 23.15
N ASN A 538 -5.03 7.95 22.96
CA ASN A 538 -5.22 6.52 22.65
C ASN A 538 -5.94 6.37 21.31
N ILE A 539 -5.36 5.61 20.38
CA ILE A 539 -5.93 5.38 19.04
C ILE A 539 -5.96 3.87 18.76
N ASN A 540 -7.16 3.30 18.61
CA ASN A 540 -7.35 1.87 18.35
C ASN A 540 -8.20 1.68 17.09
N GLY A 541 -7.57 1.33 15.98
CA GLY A 541 -8.24 1.14 14.69
C GLY A 541 -8.11 -0.29 14.18
N THR A 542 -9.22 -0.95 13.92
CA THR A 542 -9.26 -2.36 13.50
C THR A 542 -10.20 -2.58 12.32
N THR A 543 -9.82 -3.44 11.38
CA THR A 543 -10.66 -3.80 10.23
C THR A 543 -10.23 -5.11 9.57
N PRO A 544 -11.11 -6.00 9.09
CA PRO A 544 -10.71 -7.11 8.24
C PRO A 544 -10.44 -6.66 6.78
N GLY A 545 -10.51 -5.36 6.49
CA GLY A 545 -10.30 -4.74 5.19
C GLY A 545 -8.85 -4.74 4.69
N THR A 546 -8.68 -4.34 3.44
CA THR A 546 -7.41 -4.42 2.70
C THR A 546 -6.51 -3.18 2.82
N MET A 547 -6.90 -2.19 3.63
CA MET A 547 -6.10 -0.99 3.94
C MET A 547 -5.66 -0.99 5.41
N SER A 548 -5.39 0.16 6.03
CA SER A 548 -4.83 0.22 7.39
C SER A 548 -5.88 0.14 8.51
N GLY A 549 -5.47 -0.40 9.66
CA GLY A 549 -6.22 -0.23 10.90
C GLY A 549 -6.15 1.24 11.35
N VAL A 550 -4.93 1.81 11.34
CA VAL A 550 -4.66 3.21 11.64
C VAL A 550 -3.73 3.80 10.58
N ARG A 551 -4.08 4.98 10.08
CA ARG A 551 -3.25 5.76 9.15
C ARG A 551 -2.93 7.14 9.73
N PHE A 552 -1.66 7.49 9.68
CA PHE A 552 -1.16 8.85 9.91
C PHE A 552 -0.64 9.44 8.60
N THR A 553 -1.01 10.69 8.33
CA THR A 553 -0.40 11.48 7.26
C THR A 553 -0.33 12.96 7.62
N ASN A 554 0.86 13.52 7.78
CA ASN A 554 1.09 14.92 8.16
C ASN A 554 0.47 15.31 9.52
N VAL A 555 0.71 14.50 10.55
CA VAL A 555 0.06 14.66 11.87
C VAL A 555 0.97 15.21 12.95
N ASP A 556 0.39 15.92 13.93
CA ASP A 556 1.07 16.25 15.19
C ASP A 556 0.24 15.72 16.38
N LEU A 557 0.76 14.75 17.13
CA LEU A 557 0.14 14.23 18.34
C LEU A 557 0.97 14.69 19.55
N ASN A 558 0.37 15.52 20.41
CA ASN A 558 1.02 16.07 21.59
C ASN A 558 0.23 15.68 22.84
N ALA A 559 0.71 14.68 23.57
CA ALA A 559 0.27 14.40 24.93
C ALA A 559 1.16 15.14 25.93
N ASN A 560 0.83 15.08 27.22
CA ASN A 560 1.69 15.66 28.25
C ASN A 560 3.08 14.99 28.22
N ALA A 561 4.15 15.79 28.10
CA ALA A 561 5.51 15.29 27.95
C ALA A 561 6.07 14.66 29.24
N ASP A 562 5.55 15.04 30.41
CA ASP A 562 6.06 14.59 31.71
C ASP A 562 5.33 13.33 32.24
N THR A 563 4.04 13.22 31.94
CA THR A 563 3.13 12.20 32.50
C THR A 563 2.26 11.49 31.47
N GLY A 564 2.07 12.07 30.29
CA GLY A 564 1.16 11.57 29.26
C GLY A 564 1.76 10.44 28.42
N SER A 565 0.88 9.69 27.75
CA SER A 565 1.26 8.63 26.82
C SER A 565 0.53 8.77 25.48
N ILE A 566 1.15 8.28 24.41
CA ILE A 566 0.51 8.05 23.12
C ILE A 566 0.47 6.54 22.89
N LYS A 567 -0.73 5.96 22.77
CA LYS A 567 -0.93 4.53 22.50
C LYS A 567 -1.65 4.33 21.19
N VAL A 568 -1.09 3.54 20.29
CA VAL A 568 -1.69 3.22 19.00
C VAL A 568 -1.77 1.71 18.80
N TYR A 569 -2.96 1.19 18.55
CA TYR A 569 -3.18 -0.19 18.10
C TYR A 569 -3.83 -0.17 16.73
N ALA A 570 -3.25 -0.90 15.78
CA ALA A 570 -3.75 -0.98 14.42
C ALA A 570 -3.80 -2.43 13.95
N GLU A 571 -4.97 -2.92 13.54
CA GLU A 571 -5.13 -4.29 13.04
C GLU A 571 -5.82 -4.31 11.68
N SER A 572 -5.21 -4.95 10.66
CA SER A 572 -5.86 -5.09 9.35
C SER A 572 -5.34 -6.23 8.47
N LYS A 573 -5.92 -6.40 7.27
CA LYS A 573 -5.36 -7.22 6.19
C LYS A 573 -4.67 -6.39 5.10
N GLY A 574 -4.15 -5.21 5.48
CA GLY A 574 -3.40 -4.30 4.63
C GLY A 574 -2.27 -5.01 3.90
N GLY A 575 -2.19 -4.85 2.58
CA GLY A 575 -1.16 -5.48 1.75
C GLY A 575 -0.13 -4.48 1.25
N GLN A 576 1.13 -4.89 1.18
CA GLN A 576 2.23 -4.13 0.61
C GLN A 576 2.00 -3.74 -0.88
N ASP A 577 1.28 -4.56 -1.65
CA ASP A 577 1.06 -4.35 -3.09
C ASP A 577 -0.10 -3.38 -3.43
N THR A 578 -0.75 -2.79 -2.42
CA THR A 578 -1.77 -1.77 -2.67
C THR A 578 -1.08 -0.47 -3.09
N TYR A 579 -1.64 0.24 -4.06
CA TYR A 579 -1.17 1.58 -4.45
C TYR A 579 -1.55 2.67 -3.42
N GLU A 580 -2.25 2.29 -2.33
CA GLU A 580 -2.79 3.19 -1.32
C GLU A 580 -2.05 2.98 0.02
N GLU A 581 -2.64 2.22 0.94
CA GLU A 581 -2.16 2.00 2.31
C GLU A 581 -1.57 0.60 2.48
N LYS A 582 -0.29 0.52 2.87
CA LYS A 582 0.55 -0.67 2.67
C LYS A 582 0.74 -1.60 3.87
N GLY A 583 -0.05 -1.46 4.94
CA GLY A 583 0.05 -2.28 6.15
C GLY A 583 -1.02 -1.93 7.17
N SER A 584 -0.91 -2.45 8.40
CA SER A 584 -1.91 -2.24 9.43
C SER A 584 -1.76 -0.90 10.16
N LEU A 585 -0.54 -0.53 10.54
CA LEU A 585 -0.18 0.81 10.99
C LEU A 585 0.61 1.51 9.87
N TYR A 586 0.11 2.64 9.37
CA TYR A 586 0.73 3.36 8.25
C TYR A 586 1.15 4.78 8.65
N PHE A 587 2.39 5.13 8.32
CA PHE A 587 2.94 6.50 8.40
C PHE A 587 3.31 6.99 7.00
N GLY A 588 2.98 8.23 6.69
CA GLY A 588 3.36 8.86 5.42
C GLY A 588 3.38 10.38 5.52
N GLY A 589 4.42 11.02 5.00
CA GLY A 589 4.56 12.49 5.09
C GLY A 589 5.38 12.92 6.30
N THR A 590 4.97 13.99 6.99
CA THR A 590 5.70 14.52 8.17
C THR A 590 4.88 14.39 9.44
N ASP A 591 5.22 13.43 10.28
CA ASP A 591 4.46 13.07 11.48
C ASP A 591 5.28 13.30 12.75
N THR A 592 4.70 13.94 13.78
CA THR A 592 5.37 14.22 15.06
C THR A 592 4.55 13.67 16.22
N PHE A 593 5.21 12.97 17.15
CA PHE A 593 4.61 12.39 18.35
C PHE A 593 5.40 12.83 19.58
N THR A 594 4.74 13.52 20.52
CA THR A 594 5.35 14.03 21.75
C THR A 594 4.58 13.53 22.96
N ALA A 595 5.24 12.77 23.84
CA ALA A 595 4.70 12.26 25.09
C ALA A 595 5.82 11.78 26.02
N LYS A 596 5.52 11.40 27.27
CA LYS A 596 6.50 10.68 28.10
C LYS A 596 6.80 9.28 27.53
N ASN A 597 5.75 8.58 27.12
CA ASN A 597 5.77 7.23 26.55
C ASN A 597 4.94 7.16 25.27
N ILE A 598 5.47 6.51 24.24
CA ILE A 598 4.86 6.36 22.92
C ILE A 598 4.88 4.87 22.58
N ASP A 599 3.73 4.20 22.63
CA ASP A 599 3.60 2.77 22.36
C ASP A 599 2.72 2.56 21.11
N MET A 600 3.26 1.91 20.09
CA MET A 600 2.56 1.72 18.81
C MET A 600 2.67 0.29 18.32
N THR A 601 1.55 -0.33 17.95
CA THR A 601 1.50 -1.72 17.47
C THR A 601 0.68 -1.82 16.19
N GLY A 602 1.31 -2.33 15.13
CA GLY A 602 0.64 -2.73 13.90
C GLY A 602 0.58 -4.25 13.79
N ARG A 603 -0.63 -4.84 13.72
CA ARG A 603 -0.86 -6.28 13.61
C ARG A 603 -1.58 -6.63 12.32
N ASN A 604 -0.89 -7.33 11.43
CA ASN A 604 -1.43 -7.75 10.15
C ASN A 604 -2.00 -9.17 10.21
N LEU A 605 -3.25 -9.31 9.79
CA LEU A 605 -4.00 -10.56 9.73
C LEU A 605 -4.03 -11.18 8.33
N LYS A 606 -3.33 -10.58 7.35
CA LYS A 606 -3.21 -11.14 6.01
C LYS A 606 -2.27 -12.34 6.10
N ASN A 607 -2.81 -13.54 5.94
CA ASN A 607 -2.05 -14.79 5.89
C ASN A 607 -1.26 -14.92 4.57
N SER A 608 -0.41 -13.94 4.28
CA SER A 608 0.32 -13.79 3.03
C SER A 608 1.66 -13.11 3.28
N TYR A 609 2.67 -13.45 2.47
CA TYR A 609 4.04 -12.90 2.62
C TYR A 609 4.12 -11.38 2.41
N ASN A 610 3.09 -10.76 1.81
CA ASN A 610 3.00 -9.32 1.55
C ASN A 610 2.14 -8.54 2.57
N GLY A 611 1.78 -9.14 3.71
CA GLY A 611 1.04 -8.46 4.78
C GLY A 611 1.98 -7.87 5.82
N ALA A 612 2.03 -6.54 5.92
CA ALA A 612 2.92 -5.80 6.82
C ALA A 612 2.19 -5.29 8.07
N GLY A 613 2.79 -5.49 9.25
CA GLY A 613 2.30 -4.94 10.52
C GLY A 613 2.35 -3.41 10.53
N THR A 614 3.56 -2.86 10.44
CA THR A 614 3.81 -1.41 10.47
C THR A 614 4.59 -0.96 9.25
N VAL A 615 4.23 0.18 8.67
CA VAL A 615 4.83 0.71 7.45
C VAL A 615 5.16 2.19 7.58
N PHE A 616 6.40 2.53 7.21
CA PHE A 616 6.84 3.90 6.97
C PHE A 616 7.02 4.11 5.46
N ASP A 617 6.21 4.98 4.85
CA ASP A 617 6.21 5.22 3.41
C ASP A 617 6.66 6.63 3.05
N GLY A 618 7.98 6.82 3.05
CA GLY A 618 8.62 8.10 2.77
C GLY A 618 8.36 9.18 3.84
N GLY A 619 9.19 10.21 3.83
CA GLY A 619 9.01 11.38 4.68
C GLY A 619 9.76 11.29 6.01
N THR A 620 9.25 11.99 7.03
CA THR A 620 9.90 12.17 8.34
C THR A 620 8.91 11.85 9.46
N THR A 621 9.33 11.00 10.39
CA THR A 621 8.57 10.71 11.61
C THR A 621 9.43 11.01 12.84
N LEU A 622 8.95 11.89 13.71
CA LEU A 622 9.66 12.35 14.90
C LEU A 622 8.97 11.85 16.16
N PHE A 623 9.73 11.23 17.04
CA PHE A 623 9.29 10.74 18.33
C PHE A 623 10.06 11.45 19.44
N ASN A 624 9.34 12.13 20.32
CA ASN A 624 9.90 12.85 21.46
C ASN A 624 9.40 12.19 22.74
N GLY A 625 10.27 11.44 23.42
CA GLY A 625 9.96 10.60 24.58
C GLY A 625 10.34 9.11 24.41
N ASN A 626 10.08 8.30 25.46
CA ASN A 626 10.32 6.85 25.38
C ASN A 626 9.40 6.24 24.33
N THR A 627 9.95 5.50 23.38
CA THR A 627 9.21 5.06 22.20
C THR A 627 9.33 3.55 22.00
N SER A 628 8.21 2.87 21.76
CA SER A 628 8.16 1.46 21.38
C SER A 628 7.24 1.27 20.18
N ILE A 629 7.78 0.77 19.07
CA ILE A 629 7.04 0.52 17.84
C ILE A 629 7.17 -0.95 17.48
N GLU A 630 6.05 -1.64 17.39
CA GLU A 630 5.97 -3.05 17.08
C GLU A 630 5.19 -3.30 15.79
N GLY A 631 5.70 -4.17 14.93
CA GLY A 631 5.06 -4.61 13.70
C GLY A 631 5.01 -6.12 13.62
N TYR A 632 3.80 -6.68 13.56
CA TYR A 632 3.54 -8.11 13.45
C TYR A 632 2.86 -8.42 12.12
N GLY A 633 3.39 -9.36 11.35
CA GLY A 633 2.72 -9.81 10.12
C GLY A 633 3.18 -11.17 9.66
N TYR A 634 2.42 -11.79 8.74
CA TYR A 634 2.67 -13.18 8.36
C TYR A 634 4.05 -13.38 7.71
N GLY A 635 4.48 -12.44 6.86
CA GLY A 635 5.85 -12.42 6.29
C GLY A 635 6.61 -11.11 6.51
N LEU A 636 5.96 -10.07 7.05
CA LEU A 636 6.51 -8.71 7.20
C LEU A 636 6.08 -8.08 8.53
N GLY A 637 7.05 -7.76 9.39
CA GLY A 637 6.80 -7.05 10.64
C GLY A 637 6.74 -5.53 10.44
N ILE A 638 7.91 -4.89 10.33
CA ILE A 638 8.07 -3.47 10.00
C ILE A 638 8.63 -3.33 8.58
N VAL A 639 8.06 -2.42 7.79
CA VAL A 639 8.50 -2.17 6.41
C VAL A 639 8.83 -0.71 6.16
N PHE A 640 9.96 -0.48 5.50
CA PHE A 640 10.39 0.83 5.04
C PHE A 640 10.26 0.95 3.53
N TRP A 641 9.56 1.98 3.07
CA TRP A 641 9.39 2.32 1.68
C TRP A 641 10.02 3.67 1.36
N ASN A 642 10.68 3.74 0.20
CA ASN A 642 11.40 4.93 -0.23
C ASN A 642 12.42 5.40 0.82
N GLN A 643 12.79 6.68 0.80
CA GLN A 643 13.67 7.26 1.81
C GLN A 643 12.86 7.67 3.05
N VAL A 644 13.21 7.14 4.21
CA VAL A 644 12.53 7.41 5.49
C VAL A 644 13.51 8.06 6.46
N HIS A 645 13.04 9.07 7.19
CA HIS A 645 13.77 9.71 8.29
C HIS A 645 13.01 9.47 9.58
N LEU A 646 13.62 8.81 10.56
CA LEU A 646 13.08 8.68 11.91
C LEU A 646 13.97 9.44 12.89
N GLY A 647 13.36 10.31 13.69
CA GLY A 647 14.04 11.02 14.78
C GLY A 647 13.56 10.50 16.13
N PHE A 648 14.48 10.23 17.04
CA PHE A 648 14.20 9.86 18.43
C PHE A 648 14.91 10.85 19.36
N THR A 649 14.14 11.57 20.15
CA THR A 649 14.61 12.65 21.02
C THR A 649 14.25 12.35 22.47
N GLU A 650 15.22 12.42 23.37
CA GLU A 650 15.04 12.32 24.83
C GLU A 650 14.30 11.04 25.29
N GLY A 651 15.01 9.91 25.42
CA GLY A 651 14.44 8.66 25.96
C GLY A 651 15.09 7.38 25.45
N ASN A 652 14.47 6.23 25.77
CA ASN A 652 14.81 4.95 25.12
C ASN A 652 13.80 4.64 24.01
N ALA A 653 14.29 4.25 22.84
CA ALA A 653 13.49 3.88 21.68
C ALA A 653 13.65 2.39 21.35
N SER A 654 12.58 1.73 20.92
CA SER A 654 12.61 0.37 20.37
C SER A 654 11.79 0.22 19.09
N LEU A 655 12.37 -0.44 18.09
CA LEU A 655 11.70 -0.89 16.87
C LEU A 655 11.71 -2.41 16.83
N LYS A 656 10.53 -3.04 16.87
CA LYS A 656 10.39 -4.49 16.88
C LYS A 656 9.58 -4.99 15.70
N GLY A 657 10.23 -5.67 14.76
CA GLY A 657 9.56 -6.42 13.69
C GLY A 657 9.48 -7.90 14.03
N GLN A 658 8.33 -8.53 13.82
CA GLN A 658 8.16 -9.97 14.03
C GLN A 658 7.30 -10.62 12.94
N THR A 659 7.78 -11.73 12.38
CA THR A 659 6.95 -12.60 11.55
C THR A 659 6.07 -13.50 12.42
N THR A 660 4.86 -13.80 11.96
CA THR A 660 3.88 -14.60 12.74
C THR A 660 3.48 -15.90 12.06
N GLY A 661 3.87 -16.12 10.82
CA GLY A 661 3.50 -17.29 10.01
C GLY A 661 4.69 -18.11 9.54
N PRO A 662 4.46 -19.38 9.11
CA PRO A 662 5.51 -20.21 8.52
C PRO A 662 5.94 -19.72 7.13
N GLY A 663 5.13 -18.90 6.48
CA GLY A 663 5.34 -18.53 5.08
C GLY A 663 6.38 -17.43 4.87
N GLY A 664 6.92 -17.46 3.67
CA GLY A 664 7.87 -16.53 3.07
C GLY A 664 7.76 -16.61 1.55
N SER A 665 8.68 -15.99 0.84
CA SER A 665 8.82 -16.12 -0.61
C SER A 665 10.29 -16.36 -0.92
N ASP A 666 10.57 -17.18 -1.93
CA ASP A 666 11.93 -17.33 -2.49
C ASP A 666 12.47 -15.97 -3.02
N HIS A 667 11.61 -14.97 -3.16
CA HIS A 667 11.99 -13.59 -3.48
C HIS A 667 12.46 -12.86 -2.21
N TYR A 668 13.76 -12.99 -1.92
CA TYR A 668 14.48 -12.42 -0.77
C TYR A 668 14.23 -10.91 -0.49
N TYR A 669 13.75 -10.13 -1.46
CA TYR A 669 13.63 -8.66 -1.37
C TYR A 669 12.24 -8.14 -0.94
N ARG A 670 11.34 -9.02 -0.49
CA ARG A 670 9.98 -8.64 -0.06
C ARG A 670 9.53 -9.34 1.23
N THR A 671 10.44 -9.93 1.98
CA THR A 671 10.12 -10.66 3.21
C THR A 671 11.17 -10.38 4.28
N GLY A 672 10.74 -10.43 5.54
CA GLY A 672 11.61 -10.23 6.69
C GLY A 672 10.85 -9.60 7.85
N ALA A 673 11.33 -9.83 9.07
CA ALA A 673 10.73 -9.23 10.25
C ALA A 673 10.87 -7.70 10.20
N ILE A 674 12.03 -7.21 9.73
CA ILE A 674 12.22 -5.83 9.29
C ILE A 674 12.70 -5.85 7.83
N ALA A 675 11.94 -5.24 6.93
CA ALA A 675 12.19 -5.30 5.49
C ALA A 675 12.12 -3.94 4.81
N GLY A 676 12.69 -3.86 3.61
CA GLY A 676 12.77 -2.66 2.80
C GLY A 676 12.18 -2.97 1.44
N SER A 677 11.14 -2.26 1.06
CA SER A 677 10.53 -2.46 -0.25
C SER A 677 10.63 -1.20 -1.09
N GLY A 678 11.38 -1.31 -2.17
CA GLY A 678 11.41 -0.31 -3.22
C GLY A 678 11.51 -1.04 -4.54
N VAL A 679 10.45 -1.04 -5.34
CA VAL A 679 10.49 -1.58 -6.72
C VAL A 679 11.34 -0.67 -7.62
N TYR A 680 11.51 0.61 -7.25
CA TYR A 680 12.12 1.62 -8.12
C TYR A 680 13.09 2.60 -7.44
N GLN A 681 13.19 2.68 -6.10
CA GLN A 681 14.09 3.60 -5.37
C GLN A 681 14.83 2.89 -4.22
N ALA A 682 15.97 3.45 -3.79
CA ALA A 682 16.74 2.91 -2.68
C ALA A 682 15.99 3.20 -1.37
N ALA A 683 15.77 2.17 -0.55
CA ALA A 683 15.22 2.32 0.79
C ALA A 683 16.37 2.64 1.76
N LYS A 684 16.69 3.93 1.88
CA LYS A 684 17.63 4.44 2.90
C LYS A 684 16.83 4.92 4.10
N VAL A 685 17.12 4.35 5.26
CA VAL A 685 16.49 4.72 6.52
C VAL A 685 17.49 5.51 7.35
N TYR A 686 17.20 6.79 7.58
CA TYR A 686 17.99 7.64 8.46
C TYR A 686 17.40 7.56 9.87
N LEU A 687 18.22 7.17 10.83
CA LEU A 687 17.89 7.07 12.24
C LEU A 687 18.69 8.14 12.99
N ASN A 688 18.01 9.21 13.40
CA ASN A 688 18.61 10.33 14.10
C ASN A 688 18.31 10.24 15.60
N LEU A 689 19.36 10.05 16.40
CA LEU A 689 19.28 9.99 17.85
C LEU A 689 19.68 11.34 18.44
N THR A 690 18.92 11.87 19.38
CA THR A 690 19.25 13.10 20.10
C THR A 690 19.05 12.84 21.57
N HIS A 691 20.16 12.57 22.28
CA HIS A 691 20.17 12.07 23.65
C HIS A 691 19.25 10.84 23.85
N SER A 692 19.31 9.87 22.93
CA SER A 692 18.39 8.72 22.92
C SER A 692 19.11 7.41 22.63
N ASN A 693 18.80 6.35 23.37
CA ASN A 693 19.25 4.99 23.02
C ASN A 693 18.23 4.31 22.10
N LEU A 694 18.68 3.48 21.16
CA LEU A 694 17.80 2.77 20.23
C LEU A 694 18.07 1.26 20.24
N LYS A 695 17.01 0.47 20.41
CA LYS A 695 17.00 -0.98 20.22
C LYS A 695 16.22 -1.35 18.97
N ILE A 696 16.78 -2.18 18.08
CA ILE A 696 16.11 -2.68 16.89
C ILE A 696 16.10 -4.21 16.94
N ASP A 697 14.92 -4.80 17.15
CA ASP A 697 14.71 -6.24 17.26
C ASP A 697 13.95 -6.76 16.02
N ALA A 698 14.54 -7.69 15.29
CA ALA A 698 13.90 -8.38 14.17
C ALA A 698 13.83 -9.87 14.46
N ASP A 699 12.63 -10.44 14.48
CA ASP A 699 12.40 -11.87 14.74
C ASP A 699 11.63 -12.53 13.58
N SER A 700 12.35 -13.29 12.74
CA SER A 700 11.77 -14.11 11.66
C SER A 700 11.73 -15.60 12.01
N SER A 701 11.93 -15.99 13.27
CA SER A 701 12.05 -17.39 13.69
C SER A 701 10.80 -18.25 13.43
N SER A 702 9.62 -17.63 13.24
CA SER A 702 8.41 -18.35 12.87
C SER A 702 8.40 -18.81 11.41
N SER A 703 9.19 -18.17 10.54
CA SER A 703 9.21 -18.42 9.09
C SER A 703 10.16 -19.58 8.76
N LYS A 704 9.64 -20.64 8.12
CA LYS A 704 10.40 -21.86 7.80
C LYS A 704 10.45 -22.19 6.30
N TYR A 705 10.00 -21.27 5.46
CA TYR A 705 9.91 -21.44 4.03
C TYR A 705 10.50 -20.21 3.32
N GLY A 706 11.49 -20.42 2.44
CA GLY A 706 12.05 -19.38 1.57
C GLY A 706 13.21 -18.57 2.15
N THR A 707 14.02 -19.11 3.06
CA THR A 707 15.24 -18.44 3.60
C THR A 707 15.00 -17.00 4.09
N VAL A 708 13.94 -16.79 4.88
CA VAL A 708 13.49 -15.45 5.30
C VAL A 708 14.47 -14.84 6.33
N PRO A 709 15.16 -13.73 6.01
CA PRO A 709 16.05 -13.08 6.97
C PRO A 709 15.26 -12.33 8.05
N ALA A 710 15.89 -12.06 9.19
CA ALA A 710 15.27 -11.18 10.18
C ALA A 710 15.31 -9.73 9.67
N PHE A 711 16.47 -9.28 9.21
CA PHE A 711 16.67 -8.03 8.46
C PHE A 711 16.73 -8.29 6.95
N GLY A 712 15.61 -8.13 6.26
CA GLY A 712 15.46 -8.31 4.81
C GLY A 712 15.41 -7.00 4.04
N ILE A 713 16.21 -5.99 4.44
CA ILE A 713 16.04 -4.62 3.94
C ILE A 713 16.57 -4.39 2.52
N VAL A 714 16.78 -5.42 1.69
CA VAL A 714 17.90 -5.35 0.74
C VAL A 714 17.70 -6.20 -0.54
N ASN A 715 17.97 -5.59 -1.71
CA ASN A 715 17.67 -6.13 -3.05
C ASN A 715 18.73 -7.18 -3.50
N PRO A 716 18.40 -8.30 -4.16
CA PRO A 716 19.40 -9.21 -4.73
C PRO A 716 20.36 -8.49 -5.69
N ALA A 717 21.64 -8.83 -5.56
CA ALA A 717 22.75 -8.24 -6.32
C ALA A 717 22.68 -8.50 -7.85
N SER A 718 21.72 -9.30 -8.33
CA SER A 718 21.56 -9.67 -9.73
C SER A 718 20.99 -8.55 -10.61
N GLU A 719 20.37 -7.50 -10.05
CA GLU A 719 19.69 -6.45 -10.82
C GLU A 719 20.45 -5.13 -10.95
N GLY A 720 21.71 -5.03 -10.48
CA GLY A 720 22.56 -3.86 -10.75
C GLY A 720 22.13 -2.53 -10.11
N TYR A 721 21.13 -2.50 -9.23
CA TYR A 721 20.64 -1.25 -8.63
C TYR A 721 20.36 -1.36 -7.13
N LYS A 722 21.12 -0.52 -6.38
CA LYS A 722 20.80 0.12 -5.08
C LYS A 722 21.06 -0.69 -3.81
N VAL A 723 21.90 -0.12 -2.93
CA VAL A 723 22.12 -0.63 -1.57
C VAL A 723 21.12 0.07 -0.63
N ASN A 724 20.33 -0.74 0.05
CA ASN A 724 19.33 -0.32 1.04
C ASN A 724 19.83 -0.68 2.44
N GLY A 725 19.41 0.07 3.45
CA GLY A 725 19.86 -0.13 4.83
C GLY A 725 19.69 1.10 5.69
N PHE A 726 20.44 1.13 6.79
CA PHE A 726 20.32 2.10 7.87
C PHE A 726 21.54 3.01 7.96
N ILE A 727 21.28 4.30 8.16
CA ILE A 727 22.28 5.32 8.45
C ILE A 727 21.94 5.86 9.83
N PHE A 728 22.87 5.72 10.76
CA PHE A 728 22.74 6.08 12.16
C PHE A 728 23.53 7.35 12.42
N GLN A 729 22.90 8.33 13.08
CA GLN A 729 23.50 9.64 13.32
C GLN A 729 23.04 10.23 14.65
N GLY A 730 23.82 11.18 15.18
CA GLY A 730 23.52 11.90 16.43
C GLY A 730 24.23 11.29 17.63
N ASP A 731 23.57 11.19 18.78
CA ASP A 731 24.18 10.70 20.02
C ASP A 731 23.27 9.72 20.80
N GLY A 732 23.88 8.63 21.31
CA GLY A 732 23.23 7.57 22.08
C GLY A 732 23.62 6.15 21.65
N ASP A 733 23.31 5.16 22.49
CA ASP A 733 23.69 3.77 22.26
C ASP A 733 22.71 3.06 21.31
N LEU A 734 23.24 2.21 20.42
CA LEU A 734 22.49 1.47 19.40
C LEU A 734 22.67 -0.05 19.60
N ASN A 735 21.57 -0.77 19.76
CA ASN A 735 21.54 -2.22 19.88
C ASN A 735 20.66 -2.85 18.79
N ILE A 736 21.23 -3.69 17.94
CA ILE A 736 20.54 -4.36 16.84
C ILE A 736 20.55 -5.87 17.10
N SER A 737 19.38 -6.51 17.08
CA SER A 737 19.23 -7.95 17.27
C SER A 737 18.37 -8.57 16.17
N GLY A 738 18.91 -9.58 15.47
CA GLY A 738 18.20 -10.38 14.49
C GLY A 738 18.12 -11.84 14.91
N VAL A 739 16.94 -12.45 14.78
CA VAL A 739 16.73 -13.89 14.98
C VAL A 739 16.05 -14.48 13.75
N SER A 740 16.62 -15.55 13.19
CA SER A 740 16.11 -16.22 11.99
C SER A 740 16.15 -17.74 12.14
N ALA A 741 15.19 -18.44 11.53
CA ALA A 741 15.27 -19.89 11.41
C ALA A 741 16.10 -20.29 10.17
N ASP A 742 15.76 -19.77 8.99
CA ASP A 742 16.34 -20.26 7.72
C ASP A 742 17.20 -19.23 6.97
N GLY A 743 16.86 -17.94 7.02
CA GLY A 743 17.63 -16.87 6.38
C GLY A 743 18.76 -16.32 7.25
N ASN A 744 19.51 -15.35 6.72
CA ASN A 744 20.48 -14.60 7.53
C ASN A 744 19.75 -13.82 8.63
N ALA A 745 20.27 -13.81 9.86
CA ALA A 745 19.63 -13.06 10.93
C ALA A 745 19.77 -11.54 10.72
N VAL A 746 21.00 -11.03 10.60
CA VAL A 746 21.25 -9.62 10.28
C VAL A 746 22.00 -9.51 8.94
N ASP A 747 21.36 -8.93 7.93
CA ASP A 747 22.01 -8.52 6.68
C ASP A 747 22.40 -7.04 6.75
N ALA A 748 23.70 -6.78 6.94
CA ALA A 748 24.25 -5.46 7.26
C ALA A 748 24.95 -4.79 6.06
N ARG A 749 24.40 -4.98 4.86
CA ARG A 749 24.95 -4.46 3.58
C ARG A 749 25.10 -2.93 3.49
N LEU A 750 24.26 -2.16 4.17
CA LEU A 750 24.38 -0.70 4.34
C LEU A 750 24.04 -0.34 5.78
N PHE A 751 25.01 -0.49 6.69
CA PHE A 751 24.97 0.11 8.02
C PHE A 751 26.08 1.16 8.07
N ASP A 752 25.74 2.39 8.49
CA ASP A 752 26.71 3.47 8.64
C ASP A 752 26.48 4.16 9.99
N ASN A 753 27.44 4.07 10.90
CA ASN A 753 27.40 4.74 12.20
C ASN A 753 28.50 5.81 12.35
N THR A 754 29.12 6.24 11.27
CA THR A 754 30.23 7.23 11.32
C THR A 754 29.81 8.58 11.89
N ALA A 755 28.52 8.92 11.78
CA ALA A 755 27.92 10.13 12.32
C ALA A 755 27.23 9.92 13.68
N LEU A 756 27.35 8.73 14.29
CA LEU A 756 26.79 8.41 15.60
C LEU A 756 27.87 8.45 16.68
N VAL A 757 27.62 9.19 17.74
CA VAL A 757 28.43 9.18 18.97
C VAL A 757 27.74 8.29 20.00
N GLY A 758 28.22 7.05 20.15
CA GLY A 758 27.67 6.09 21.10
C GLY A 758 28.20 4.68 20.85
N ASN A 759 27.83 3.74 21.71
CA ASN A 759 28.19 2.33 21.53
C ASN A 759 27.26 1.67 20.51
N VAL A 760 27.82 0.86 19.62
CA VAL A 760 27.04 0.10 18.63
C VAL A 760 27.24 -1.39 18.83
N ALA A 761 26.14 -2.12 19.04
CA ALA A 761 26.13 -3.57 19.14
C ALA A 761 25.19 -4.18 18.07
N VAL A 762 25.68 -5.19 17.35
CA VAL A 762 24.93 -5.94 16.33
C VAL A 762 24.99 -7.42 16.66
N THR A 763 23.86 -8.05 16.95
CA THR A 763 23.77 -9.48 17.26
C THR A 763 22.84 -10.18 16.28
N GLY A 764 23.31 -11.24 15.62
CA GLY A 764 22.50 -12.06 14.74
C GLY A 764 22.55 -13.53 15.12
N THR A 765 21.39 -14.17 15.30
CA THR A 765 21.26 -15.60 15.62
C THR A 765 20.41 -16.31 14.58
N SER A 766 20.99 -17.30 13.91
CA SER A 766 20.34 -18.05 12.84
C SER A 766 20.41 -19.57 13.10
N GLN A 767 19.42 -20.37 12.67
CA GLN A 767 19.58 -21.83 12.70
C GLN A 767 20.39 -22.30 11.49
N SER A 768 19.94 -22.03 10.25
CA SER A 768 20.65 -22.50 9.04
C SER A 768 21.40 -21.41 8.25
N GLY A 769 20.92 -20.17 8.27
CA GLY A 769 21.58 -19.02 7.61
C GLY A 769 22.77 -18.45 8.40
N THR A 770 23.35 -17.35 7.92
CA THR A 770 24.45 -16.66 8.64
C THR A 770 23.90 -15.83 9.81
N GLY A 771 24.61 -15.79 10.94
CA GLY A 771 24.27 -14.89 12.06
C GLY A 771 24.31 -13.42 11.62
N VAL A 772 25.49 -12.91 11.24
CA VAL A 772 25.64 -11.57 10.66
C VAL A 772 26.33 -11.64 9.30
N TYR A 773 25.68 -11.11 8.27
CA TYR A 773 26.13 -11.19 6.88
C TYR A 773 26.45 -9.81 6.30
N PHE A 774 27.67 -9.65 5.77
CA PHE A 774 28.16 -8.50 5.03
C PHE A 774 28.61 -8.95 3.63
N GLY A 775 27.73 -9.00 2.64
CA GLY A 775 28.11 -9.51 1.32
C GLY A 775 27.43 -8.85 0.13
N GLY A 776 27.75 -9.29 -1.09
CA GLY A 776 27.20 -8.69 -2.32
C GLY A 776 27.81 -7.32 -2.63
N GLN A 777 26.99 -6.32 -2.93
CA GLN A 777 27.44 -4.92 -3.04
C GLN A 777 27.45 -4.29 -1.66
N LEU A 778 28.63 -4.19 -1.04
CA LEU A 778 28.79 -3.75 0.33
C LEU A 778 29.04 -2.23 0.37
N ASN A 779 28.25 -1.51 1.17
CA ASN A 779 28.46 -0.09 1.45
C ASN A 779 28.23 0.16 2.95
N SER A 780 28.89 -0.64 3.77
CA SER A 780 28.73 -0.63 5.23
C SER A 780 30.00 -0.07 5.86
N THR A 781 29.86 0.94 6.72
CA THR A 781 30.95 1.53 7.49
C THR A 781 30.55 1.51 8.96
N LEU A 782 30.96 0.44 9.64
CA LEU A 782 30.83 0.32 11.08
C LEU A 782 32.15 0.71 11.75
N VAL A 783 32.09 1.58 12.75
CA VAL A 783 33.24 2.01 13.55
C VAL A 783 32.96 1.80 15.02
N ASN A 784 33.95 1.29 15.77
CA ASN A 784 33.85 1.02 17.21
C ASN A 784 32.62 0.16 17.60
N ALA A 785 32.24 -0.80 16.75
CA ALA A 785 31.08 -1.65 16.94
C ALA A 785 31.45 -3.04 17.49
N GLN A 786 30.57 -3.60 18.33
CA GLN A 786 30.57 -5.01 18.71
C GLN A 786 29.63 -5.79 17.79
N ILE A 787 30.16 -6.77 17.06
CA ILE A 787 29.40 -7.58 16.11
C ILE A 787 29.45 -9.04 16.56
N THR A 788 28.31 -9.64 16.85
CA THR A 788 28.17 -11.02 17.32
C THR A 788 27.28 -11.80 16.37
N GLY A 789 27.83 -12.81 15.69
CA GLY A 789 27.07 -13.70 14.82
C GLY A 789 27.08 -15.14 15.33
N ILE A 790 25.90 -15.74 15.46
CA ILE A 790 25.71 -17.10 15.97
C ILE A 790 24.90 -17.87 14.92
N SER A 791 25.37 -19.07 14.55
CA SER A 791 24.63 -19.97 13.67
C SER A 791 24.79 -21.44 14.05
N GLU A 792 23.76 -22.27 13.81
CA GLU A 792 23.87 -23.71 14.02
C GLU A 792 24.55 -24.37 12.80
N SER A 793 23.99 -24.23 11.59
CA SER A 793 24.56 -24.85 10.39
C SER A 793 25.12 -23.88 9.34
N GLY A 794 24.96 -22.57 9.54
CA GLY A 794 25.61 -21.54 8.73
C GLY A 794 26.84 -20.97 9.43
N SER A 795 27.51 -20.00 8.82
CA SER A 795 28.62 -19.30 9.47
C SER A 795 28.13 -18.31 10.53
N GLY A 796 28.92 -18.05 11.57
CA GLY A 796 28.58 -17.06 12.58
C GLY A 796 28.55 -15.66 11.97
N VAL A 797 29.69 -15.21 11.44
CA VAL A 797 29.83 -13.94 10.73
C VAL A 797 30.45 -14.17 9.35
N VAL A 798 29.88 -13.57 8.30
CA VAL A 798 30.44 -13.62 6.94
C VAL A 798 30.67 -12.22 6.40
N LEU A 799 31.87 -11.97 5.90
CA LEU A 799 32.25 -10.78 5.14
C LEU A 799 32.65 -11.21 3.73
N ALA A 800 31.76 -11.08 2.76
CA ALA A 800 31.95 -11.55 1.39
C ALA A 800 31.60 -10.44 0.37
N ALA A 801 32.40 -9.36 0.34
CA ALA A 801 32.16 -8.23 -0.55
C ALA A 801 32.50 -8.60 -2.01
N LYS A 802 31.50 -8.55 -2.90
CA LYS A 802 31.72 -8.66 -4.37
C LYS A 802 32.24 -7.34 -4.94
N SER A 803 31.86 -6.21 -4.34
CA SER A 803 32.36 -4.86 -4.60
C SER A 803 32.12 -3.97 -3.37
N GLY A 804 32.90 -2.88 -3.24
CA GLY A 804 32.89 -2.01 -2.06
C GLY A 804 34.04 -2.31 -1.08
N THR A 805 34.06 -1.63 0.07
CA THR A 805 35.08 -1.79 1.11
C THR A 805 34.41 -2.01 2.46
N ALA A 806 34.90 -2.97 3.25
CA ALA A 806 34.65 -3.03 4.69
C ALA A 806 35.96 -2.73 5.40
N SER A 807 35.97 -1.74 6.30
CA SER A 807 37.06 -1.54 7.24
C SER A 807 36.67 -2.14 8.57
N LEU A 808 37.53 -2.98 9.13
CA LEU A 808 37.34 -3.54 10.48
C LEU A 808 38.12 -2.75 11.55
N GLY A 809 38.44 -1.49 11.26
CA GLY A 809 39.07 -0.54 12.18
C GLY A 809 38.33 -0.43 13.51
N ASN A 810 38.98 -0.85 14.60
CA ASN A 810 38.47 -0.75 15.98
C ASN A 810 37.14 -1.49 16.25
N ASN A 811 36.73 -2.42 15.39
CA ASN A 811 35.55 -3.26 15.64
C ASN A 811 35.94 -4.53 16.40
N THR A 812 35.03 -5.03 17.24
CA THR A 812 35.14 -6.34 17.89
C THR A 812 34.13 -7.29 17.27
N ILE A 813 34.61 -8.34 16.60
CA ILE A 813 33.77 -9.31 15.87
C ILE A 813 33.88 -10.68 16.53
N SER A 814 32.77 -11.23 16.98
CA SER A 814 32.65 -12.58 17.52
C SER A 814 31.74 -13.41 16.64
N GLY A 815 32.25 -14.51 16.07
CA GLY A 815 31.48 -15.41 15.23
C GLY A 815 31.49 -16.83 15.78
N THR A 816 30.32 -17.39 16.06
CA THR A 816 30.16 -18.77 16.53
C THR A 816 29.30 -19.55 15.54
N SER A 817 29.77 -20.71 15.13
CA SER A 817 29.06 -21.64 14.24
C SER A 817 29.14 -23.05 14.81
N ALA A 818 28.06 -23.84 14.71
CA ALA A 818 28.15 -25.24 15.12
C ALA A 818 28.86 -26.12 14.10
N THR A 819 28.61 -25.98 12.78
CA THR A 819 29.21 -26.88 11.76
C THR A 819 30.10 -26.21 10.71
N GLU A 820 29.85 -24.93 10.44
CA GLU A 820 30.59 -24.10 9.47
C GLU A 820 31.63 -23.22 10.18
N SER A 821 32.15 -22.19 9.49
CA SER A 821 33.15 -21.29 10.07
C SER A 821 32.55 -20.32 11.10
N GLY A 822 33.26 -20.07 12.20
CA GLY A 822 32.87 -19.03 13.16
C GLY A 822 32.83 -17.66 12.48
N ILE A 823 33.93 -17.29 11.84
CA ILE A 823 34.05 -16.10 10.99
C ILE A 823 34.58 -16.50 9.62
N GLN A 824 33.98 -15.98 8.55
CA GLN A 824 34.45 -16.17 7.17
C GLN A 824 34.62 -14.83 6.46
N LEU A 825 35.83 -14.55 5.98
CA LEU A 825 36.19 -13.36 5.20
C LEU A 825 36.55 -13.82 3.77
N THR A 826 35.79 -13.36 2.78
CA THR A 826 35.92 -13.76 1.38
C THR A 826 36.10 -12.54 0.45
N GLY A 827 37.16 -12.53 -0.36
CA GLY A 827 37.47 -11.44 -1.31
C GLY A 827 38.97 -11.25 -1.54
N ASN A 828 39.36 -10.41 -2.49
CA ASN A 828 40.77 -10.13 -2.79
C ASN A 828 41.25 -8.89 -2.00
N ASN A 829 42.52 -8.86 -1.56
CA ASN A 829 43.16 -7.71 -0.91
C ASN A 829 42.44 -7.22 0.36
N ILE A 830 42.11 -8.14 1.25
CA ILE A 830 41.48 -7.79 2.53
C ILE A 830 42.54 -7.17 3.44
N THR A 831 42.27 -5.96 3.94
CA THR A 831 43.10 -5.29 4.96
C THR A 831 42.33 -5.15 6.27
N LEU A 832 42.91 -5.63 7.36
CA LEU A 832 42.37 -5.55 8.72
C LEU A 832 43.30 -4.69 9.56
N THR A 833 42.84 -3.52 10.01
CA THR A 833 43.64 -2.60 10.84
C THR A 833 43.04 -2.51 12.25
N SER A 834 43.83 -2.80 13.31
CA SER A 834 43.46 -2.55 14.72
C SER A 834 42.11 -3.11 15.22
N GLY A 835 41.58 -4.17 14.60
CA GLY A 835 40.33 -4.84 15.01
C GLY A 835 40.57 -6.12 15.80
N THR A 836 39.52 -6.62 16.49
CA THR A 836 39.53 -7.92 17.18
C THR A 836 38.57 -8.89 16.50
N LEU A 837 39.04 -10.08 16.14
CA LEU A 837 38.24 -11.15 15.54
C LEU A 837 38.32 -12.40 16.42
N THR A 838 37.18 -12.93 16.83
CA THR A 838 37.09 -14.17 17.63
C THR A 838 36.12 -15.13 16.95
N GLY A 839 36.66 -16.14 16.29
CA GLY A 839 35.89 -17.14 15.56
C GLY A 839 35.88 -18.50 16.27
N THR A 840 34.72 -19.13 16.39
CA THR A 840 34.57 -20.45 17.01
C THR A 840 33.69 -21.36 16.17
N ALA A 841 34.24 -22.52 15.78
CA ALA A 841 33.49 -23.64 15.20
C ALA A 841 33.39 -24.77 16.24
N THR A 842 32.18 -25.01 16.76
CA THR A 842 32.02 -25.89 17.94
C THR A 842 31.89 -27.38 17.60
N SER A 843 31.72 -27.74 16.32
CA SER A 843 31.70 -29.13 15.84
C SER A 843 32.00 -29.22 14.33
N GLY A 844 32.26 -30.43 13.83
CA GLY A 844 32.53 -30.65 12.42
C GLY A 844 33.84 -30.01 11.93
N ASN A 845 33.95 -29.86 10.61
CA ASN A 845 35.20 -29.46 9.93
C ASN A 845 35.34 -27.94 9.72
N GLY A 846 34.38 -27.13 10.22
CA GLY A 846 34.45 -25.67 10.14
C GLY A 846 35.69 -25.13 10.86
N SER A 847 36.30 -24.07 10.33
CA SER A 847 37.43 -23.41 10.98
C SER A 847 36.95 -22.26 11.87
N GLY A 848 37.71 -21.90 12.90
CA GLY A 848 37.34 -20.77 13.78
C GLY A 848 37.23 -19.48 12.96
N VAL A 849 38.31 -19.15 12.25
CA VAL A 849 38.37 -18.03 11.28
C VAL A 849 38.87 -18.53 9.92
N VAL A 850 38.18 -18.13 8.84
CA VAL A 850 38.57 -18.42 7.45
C VAL A 850 38.81 -17.13 6.68
N LEU A 851 39.93 -17.08 5.93
CA LEU A 851 40.31 -16.01 5.01
C LEU A 851 40.45 -16.60 3.59
N THR A 852 39.53 -16.30 2.65
CA THR A 852 39.48 -16.91 1.28
C THR A 852 39.37 -15.90 0.12
N GLY A 853 40.22 -16.00 -0.91
CA GLY A 853 40.43 -14.86 -1.82
C GLY A 853 41.71 -14.90 -2.66
N GLY A 854 41.69 -14.17 -3.76
CA GLY A 854 42.79 -14.02 -4.73
C GLY A 854 44.00 -13.30 -4.14
N SER A 855 44.85 -14.10 -3.51
CA SER A 855 46.31 -13.96 -3.42
C SER A 855 46.95 -12.94 -2.47
N ASN A 856 46.26 -12.11 -1.67
CA ASN A 856 46.92 -11.27 -0.63
C ASN A 856 45.96 -10.82 0.50
N TYR A 857 46.30 -11.10 1.77
CA TYR A 857 45.66 -10.55 2.98
C TYR A 857 46.65 -9.68 3.75
N ILE A 858 46.21 -8.56 4.30
CA ILE A 858 47.05 -7.70 5.17
C ILE A 858 46.37 -7.58 6.52
N LEU A 859 47.06 -8.02 7.56
CA LEU A 859 46.70 -7.79 8.96
C LEU A 859 47.66 -6.77 9.54
N ASP A 860 47.14 -5.70 10.12
CA ASP A 860 47.91 -4.55 10.57
C ASP A 860 47.45 -4.15 11.99
N GLY A 861 48.23 -4.52 13.01
CA GLY A 861 47.88 -4.33 14.42
C GLY A 861 46.57 -5.00 14.87
N ALA A 862 46.11 -6.03 14.17
CA ALA A 862 44.87 -6.75 14.49
C ALA A 862 45.11 -7.90 15.50
N SER A 863 44.08 -8.27 16.27
CA SER A 863 44.08 -9.45 17.15
C SER A 863 43.07 -10.47 16.66
N ILE A 864 43.53 -11.67 16.27
CA ILE A 864 42.68 -12.71 15.70
C ILE A 864 42.83 -13.98 16.52
N THR A 865 41.70 -14.49 17.02
CA THR A 865 41.62 -15.77 17.74
C THR A 865 40.63 -16.68 17.02
N GLY A 866 41.06 -17.88 16.67
CA GLY A 866 40.24 -18.89 16.01
C GLY A 866 40.25 -20.20 16.76
N THR A 867 39.09 -20.76 17.07
CA THR A 867 38.94 -22.06 17.74
C THR A 867 38.08 -22.99 16.90
N ALA A 868 38.54 -24.22 16.67
CA ALA A 868 37.81 -25.23 15.91
C ALA A 868 37.98 -26.63 16.53
N VAL A 869 37.02 -27.52 16.30
CA VAL A 869 37.15 -28.93 16.65
C VAL A 869 37.97 -29.67 15.60
N ASP A 870 37.39 -30.01 14.44
CA ASP A 870 38.11 -30.77 13.40
C ASP A 870 38.67 -29.88 12.26
N GLY A 871 38.23 -28.63 12.16
CA GLY A 871 38.82 -27.64 11.25
C GLY A 871 40.07 -26.97 11.82
N SER A 872 40.72 -26.09 11.04
CA SER A 872 41.83 -25.30 11.60
C SER A 872 41.31 -24.23 12.55
N GLY A 873 42.05 -23.90 13.60
CA GLY A 873 41.73 -22.72 14.43
C GLY A 873 41.60 -21.48 13.55
N ILE A 874 42.62 -21.24 12.72
CA ILE A 874 42.63 -20.21 11.66
C ILE A 874 43.08 -20.84 10.35
N ALA A 875 42.34 -20.60 9.25
CA ALA A 875 42.68 -21.05 7.90
C ALA A 875 42.78 -19.88 6.91
N VAL A 876 43.92 -19.77 6.22
CA VAL A 876 44.16 -18.78 5.16
C VAL A 876 44.38 -19.47 3.83
N ASN A 877 43.48 -19.21 2.88
CA ASN A 877 43.52 -19.75 1.53
C ASN A 877 44.16 -18.72 0.57
N GLY A 878 45.46 -18.44 0.75
CA GLY A 878 46.24 -17.45 -0.01
C GLY A 878 47.43 -16.90 0.78
N THR A 879 48.12 -15.89 0.24
CA THR A 879 49.25 -15.22 0.90
C THR A 879 48.78 -14.33 2.05
N LEU A 880 49.34 -14.50 3.24
CA LEU A 880 49.06 -13.72 4.44
C LEU A 880 50.21 -12.73 4.71
N THR A 881 49.93 -11.44 4.78
CA THR A 881 50.84 -10.39 5.25
C THR A 881 50.41 -9.95 6.64
N VAL A 882 51.33 -9.89 7.60
CA VAL A 882 51.09 -9.48 8.99
C VAL A 882 52.06 -8.35 9.37
N ASN A 883 51.57 -7.27 9.97
CA ASN A 883 52.35 -6.07 10.26
C ASN A 883 51.99 -5.47 11.64
N ASN A 884 52.87 -4.58 12.12
CA ASN A 884 52.63 -3.64 13.25
C ASN A 884 52.00 -4.28 14.51
N GLY A 885 52.59 -5.35 15.05
CA GLY A 885 52.13 -5.95 16.31
C GLY A 885 50.88 -6.84 16.19
N THR A 886 50.54 -7.29 14.98
CA THR A 886 49.44 -8.25 14.77
C THR A 886 49.65 -9.53 15.58
N ALA A 887 48.59 -10.00 16.24
CA ALA A 887 48.53 -11.27 16.98
C ALA A 887 47.54 -12.25 16.32
N VAL A 888 47.99 -13.46 16.02
CA VAL A 888 47.21 -14.53 15.39
C VAL A 888 47.27 -15.78 16.28
N GLU A 889 46.14 -16.20 16.84
CA GLU A 889 46.04 -17.32 17.78
C GLU A 889 45.04 -18.36 17.28
N GLY A 890 45.54 -19.53 16.89
CA GLY A 890 44.72 -20.61 16.36
C GLY A 890 44.72 -21.85 17.26
N HIS A 891 43.54 -22.35 17.60
CA HIS A 891 43.34 -23.51 18.47
C HIS A 891 42.48 -24.58 17.78
N ALA A 892 43.06 -25.75 17.52
CA ALA A 892 42.33 -26.93 17.05
C ALA A 892 42.26 -27.97 18.17
N THR A 893 41.05 -28.29 18.63
CA THR A 893 40.81 -29.22 19.75
C THR A 893 40.53 -30.66 19.31
N GLY A 894 40.52 -30.94 18.01
CA GLY A 894 40.30 -32.24 17.38
C GLY A 894 41.37 -32.53 16.34
N ASN A 895 40.97 -32.83 15.09
CA ASN A 895 41.88 -33.29 14.02
C ASN A 895 42.46 -32.19 13.10
N GLY A 896 42.27 -30.90 13.44
CA GLY A 896 42.75 -29.78 12.63
C GLY A 896 44.09 -29.20 13.07
N ASN A 897 44.59 -28.23 12.31
CA ASN A 897 45.80 -27.47 12.66
C ASN A 897 45.46 -26.23 13.49
N GLY A 898 46.37 -25.74 14.33
CA GLY A 898 46.17 -24.48 15.04
C GLY A 898 46.01 -23.31 14.06
N VAL A 899 47.04 -23.06 13.24
CA VAL A 899 47.03 -22.08 12.15
C VAL A 899 47.46 -22.74 10.84
N THR A 900 46.70 -22.55 9.76
CA THR A 900 47.05 -23.01 8.40
C THR A 900 47.14 -21.82 7.44
N VAL A 901 48.25 -21.69 6.70
CA VAL A 901 48.43 -20.75 5.58
C VAL A 901 48.78 -21.55 4.33
N SER A 902 47.88 -21.57 3.33
CA SER A 902 48.05 -22.36 2.11
C SER A 902 48.94 -21.69 1.05
N GLY A 903 49.31 -20.42 1.28
CA GLY A 903 50.19 -19.63 0.42
C GLY A 903 51.38 -19.07 1.20
N ASP A 904 51.92 -17.94 0.73
CA ASP A 904 53.09 -17.33 1.36
C ASP A 904 52.71 -16.60 2.68
N LEU A 905 53.66 -16.45 3.59
CA LEU A 905 53.49 -15.67 4.83
C LEU A 905 54.53 -14.55 4.87
N ALA A 906 54.12 -13.28 4.90
CA ALA A 906 55.02 -12.13 4.77
C ALA A 906 54.84 -11.08 5.87
N THR A 907 55.88 -10.29 6.14
CA THR A 907 55.82 -9.00 6.84
C THR A 907 56.40 -7.92 5.93
N ASP A 908 55.70 -6.81 5.77
CA ASP A 908 56.11 -5.68 4.91
C ASP A 908 56.57 -4.45 5.70
N SER A 909 56.17 -4.30 6.96
CA SER A 909 56.56 -3.19 7.85
C SER A 909 56.24 -3.46 9.34
N GLY A 910 56.95 -2.81 10.28
CA GLY A 910 56.48 -2.62 11.66
C GLY A 910 57.28 -3.23 12.82
N ASP A 911 56.64 -3.22 14.00
CA ASP A 911 57.16 -3.55 15.36
C ASP A 911 57.18 -5.06 15.71
N GLY A 912 57.28 -5.96 14.71
CA GLY A 912 57.20 -7.41 14.89
C GLY A 912 55.77 -7.97 14.94
N ILE A 913 55.62 -9.31 14.88
CA ILE A 913 54.32 -10.02 14.84
C ILE A 913 54.35 -11.29 15.70
N SER A 914 53.17 -11.76 16.16
CA SER A 914 53.04 -13.00 16.94
C SER A 914 52.02 -13.95 16.30
N ILE A 915 52.43 -15.18 16.02
CA ILE A 915 51.57 -16.27 15.55
C ILE A 915 51.70 -17.43 16.53
N THR A 916 50.61 -17.79 17.18
CA THR A 916 50.54 -18.93 18.09
C THR A 916 49.52 -19.95 17.58
N GLY A 917 49.92 -21.21 17.52
CA GLY A 917 49.07 -22.28 17.02
C GLY A 917 49.13 -23.52 17.90
N THR A 918 47.98 -24.01 18.34
CA THR A 918 47.87 -25.22 19.16
C THR A 918 46.96 -26.25 18.51
N ALA A 919 47.40 -27.51 18.40
CA ALA A 919 46.61 -28.61 17.84
C ALA A 919 46.62 -29.84 18.75
N LEU A 920 45.46 -30.49 18.94
CA LEU A 920 45.39 -31.81 19.57
C LEU A 920 45.93 -32.91 18.62
N SER A 921 45.47 -32.91 17.37
CA SER A 921 45.95 -33.81 16.32
C SER A 921 46.05 -33.04 15.00
N GLY A 922 47.28 -32.74 14.58
CA GLY A 922 47.58 -31.84 13.46
C GLY A 922 48.84 -31.03 13.73
N ASP A 923 49.13 -30.04 12.88
CA ASP A 923 50.25 -29.13 13.08
C ASP A 923 49.82 -27.92 13.93
N GLY A 924 50.65 -27.49 14.88
CA GLY A 924 50.40 -26.26 15.63
C GLY A 924 50.32 -25.06 14.69
N ILE A 925 51.34 -24.88 13.86
CA ILE A 925 51.37 -23.93 12.74
C ILE A 925 51.80 -24.67 11.46
N LYS A 926 51.04 -24.50 10.36
CA LYS A 926 51.34 -25.05 9.04
C LYS A 926 51.35 -23.95 7.98
N VAL A 927 52.48 -23.80 7.28
CA VAL A 927 52.64 -22.87 6.16
C VAL A 927 53.12 -23.63 4.92
N ASP A 928 52.30 -23.62 3.86
CA ASP A 928 52.59 -24.37 2.63
C ASP A 928 53.48 -23.60 1.63
N GLY A 929 53.45 -22.26 1.65
CA GLY A 929 54.22 -21.39 0.76
C GLY A 929 55.52 -20.84 1.36
N ASP A 930 56.14 -19.90 0.65
CA ASP A 930 57.36 -19.22 1.09
C ASP A 930 57.03 -18.21 2.20
N THR A 931 57.89 -18.10 3.20
CA THR A 931 57.70 -17.28 4.40
C THR A 931 58.79 -16.23 4.51
N THR A 932 58.45 -14.95 4.55
CA THR A 932 59.37 -13.82 4.73
C THR A 932 58.98 -13.00 5.96
N LEU A 933 59.74 -13.06 7.05
CA LEU A 933 59.36 -12.44 8.32
C LEU A 933 60.45 -11.53 8.91
N ALA A 934 60.05 -10.41 9.51
CA ALA A 934 60.93 -9.53 10.27
C ALA A 934 60.43 -9.41 11.72
N SER A 935 61.33 -9.63 12.68
CA SER A 935 61.06 -9.54 14.13
C SER A 935 59.80 -10.32 14.56
N ALA A 936 59.59 -11.51 13.99
CA ALA A 936 58.40 -12.31 14.22
C ALA A 936 58.58 -13.36 15.33
N VAL A 937 57.48 -13.75 15.97
CA VAL A 937 57.44 -14.89 16.90
C VAL A 937 56.40 -15.89 16.39
N LEU A 938 56.86 -17.08 16.00
CA LEU A 938 56.02 -18.22 15.65
C LEU A 938 56.12 -19.24 16.78
N ASN A 939 55.00 -19.56 17.44
CA ASN A 939 54.94 -20.51 18.54
C ASN A 939 53.90 -21.60 18.28
N GLY A 940 54.35 -22.77 17.87
CA GLY A 940 53.48 -23.90 17.54
C GLY A 940 53.57 -25.03 18.56
N SER A 941 52.42 -25.57 18.97
CA SER A 941 52.34 -26.72 19.88
C SER A 941 51.38 -27.76 19.34
N ALA A 942 51.79 -29.03 19.31
CA ALA A 942 50.94 -30.15 18.89
C ALA A 942 51.04 -31.33 19.88
N ASP A 943 49.90 -31.90 20.30
CA ASP A 943 49.93 -33.15 21.07
C ASP A 943 50.34 -34.32 20.16
N SER A 944 49.84 -34.33 18.92
CA SER A 944 50.30 -35.24 17.86
C SER A 944 50.37 -34.53 16.51
N GLY A 945 51.54 -34.58 15.85
CA GLY A 945 51.82 -33.85 14.60
C GLY A 945 53.10 -33.01 14.70
N THR A 946 53.15 -31.87 13.98
CA THR A 946 54.31 -30.96 14.04
C THR A 946 54.00 -29.71 14.87
N GLY A 947 54.90 -29.28 15.74
CA GLY A 947 54.75 -27.98 16.43
C GLY A 947 54.64 -26.83 15.42
N VAL A 948 55.69 -26.64 14.61
CA VAL A 948 55.69 -25.71 13.46
C VAL A 948 56.18 -26.42 12.19
N ASN A 949 55.38 -26.39 11.12
CA ASN A 949 55.66 -27.01 9.83
C ASN A 949 55.69 -25.95 8.72
N ILE A 950 56.87 -25.69 8.16
CA ILE A 950 57.07 -24.75 7.05
C ILE A 950 57.55 -25.54 5.84
N ALA A 951 56.71 -25.66 4.81
CA ALA A 951 57.02 -26.44 3.63
C ALA A 951 57.86 -25.66 2.60
N GLY A 952 57.66 -24.34 2.48
CA GLY A 952 58.41 -23.45 1.59
C GLY A 952 59.68 -22.87 2.20
N ASN A 953 60.30 -21.91 1.51
CA ASN A 953 61.50 -21.22 1.98
C ASN A 953 61.17 -20.27 3.14
N LEU A 954 61.99 -20.24 4.19
CA LEU A 954 61.86 -19.32 5.31
C LEU A 954 62.99 -18.27 5.27
N THR A 955 62.68 -17.02 4.93
CA THR A 955 63.63 -15.90 4.93
C THR A 955 63.29 -14.94 6.06
N THR A 956 64.23 -14.66 6.95
CA THR A 956 63.97 -13.90 8.18
C THR A 956 65.15 -13.04 8.62
N ASP A 957 64.93 -12.17 9.60
CA ASP A 957 66.01 -11.50 10.33
C ASP A 957 66.48 -12.31 11.55
N SER A 958 67.57 -11.87 12.19
CA SER A 958 68.08 -12.53 13.40
C SER A 958 67.19 -12.35 14.64
N ALA A 959 66.19 -11.46 14.59
CA ALA A 959 65.27 -11.20 15.70
C ALA A 959 64.05 -12.15 15.69
N THR A 960 63.81 -12.82 14.55
CA THR A 960 62.70 -13.77 14.39
C THR A 960 62.95 -15.06 15.17
N GLN A 961 61.91 -15.53 15.87
CA GLN A 961 61.92 -16.75 16.67
C GLN A 961 60.86 -17.73 16.15
N VAL A 962 61.28 -18.97 15.89
CA VAL A 962 60.40 -20.08 15.49
C VAL A 962 60.51 -21.18 16.53
N SER A 963 59.52 -21.26 17.42
CA SER A 963 59.46 -22.24 18.50
C SER A 963 58.36 -23.27 18.20
N GLY A 964 58.72 -24.55 18.19
CA GLY A 964 57.80 -25.65 17.93
C GLY A 964 57.94 -26.77 18.97
N HIS A 965 56.83 -27.12 19.60
CA HIS A 965 56.74 -28.24 20.53
C HIS A 965 55.79 -29.33 20.00
N ALA A 966 56.21 -30.59 20.06
CA ALA A 966 55.33 -31.73 19.78
C ALA A 966 55.44 -32.81 20.85
N ALA A 967 54.34 -33.15 21.53
CA ALA A 967 54.34 -34.26 22.48
C ALA A 967 54.61 -35.61 21.77
N SER A 968 54.05 -35.80 20.57
CA SER A 968 54.39 -36.91 19.68
C SER A 968 54.49 -36.44 18.22
N GLY A 969 55.70 -36.40 17.65
CA GLY A 969 55.92 -35.99 16.26
C GLY A 969 57.19 -35.16 16.08
N THR A 970 57.09 -34.04 15.37
CA THR A 970 58.27 -33.18 15.10
C THR A 970 58.07 -31.80 15.75
N GLY A 971 59.04 -31.29 16.52
CA GLY A 971 58.95 -29.94 17.10
C GLY A 971 58.86 -28.86 16.02
N VAL A 972 59.88 -28.78 15.16
CA VAL A 972 59.88 -27.92 13.96
C VAL A 972 60.30 -28.71 12.73
N ASN A 973 59.53 -28.62 11.64
CA ASN A 973 59.87 -29.17 10.32
C ASN A 973 60.17 -28.03 9.33
N LEU A 974 61.34 -28.08 8.69
CA LEU A 974 61.77 -27.14 7.66
C LEU A 974 61.93 -27.88 6.33
N GLY A 975 60.99 -27.61 5.42
CA GLY A 975 60.85 -28.30 4.13
C GLY A 975 61.78 -27.83 3.00
N ALA A 976 62.35 -26.61 3.10
CA ALA A 976 63.17 -26.00 2.06
C ALA A 976 64.31 -25.12 2.64
N ALA A 977 64.68 -24.01 1.98
CA ALA A 977 65.74 -23.12 2.44
C ALA A 977 65.34 -22.29 3.67
N LEU A 978 66.29 -22.02 4.56
CA LEU A 978 66.17 -21.14 5.73
C LEU A 978 67.30 -20.09 5.69
N THR A 979 66.95 -18.81 5.82
CA THR A 979 67.90 -17.73 6.04
C THR A 979 67.46 -16.91 7.24
N GLY A 980 68.31 -16.79 8.26
CA GLY A 980 67.99 -16.08 9.51
C GLY A 980 67.20 -16.92 10.54
N ALA A 981 66.73 -16.27 11.61
CA ALA A 981 65.96 -16.80 12.74
C ALA A 981 66.69 -17.68 13.76
N THR A 982 66.12 -17.69 14.98
CA THR A 982 66.35 -18.72 16.00
C THR A 982 65.22 -19.74 15.93
N VAL A 983 65.56 -21.00 15.64
CA VAL A 983 64.63 -22.12 15.55
C VAL A 983 64.79 -23.04 16.75
N GLU A 984 63.75 -23.18 17.55
CA GLU A 984 63.70 -24.02 18.75
C GLU A 984 62.66 -25.12 18.59
N GLY A 985 63.11 -26.32 18.23
CA GLY A 985 62.25 -27.49 18.07
C GLY A 985 62.41 -28.47 19.22
N SER A 986 61.32 -28.71 19.95
CA SER A 986 61.26 -29.69 21.03
C SER A 986 60.26 -30.80 20.73
N SER A 987 60.61 -32.06 21.01
CA SER A 987 59.65 -33.15 21.00
C SER A 987 59.78 -34.07 22.20
N ASP A 988 58.66 -34.49 22.80
CA ASP A 988 58.70 -35.49 23.87
C ASP A 988 58.95 -36.89 23.29
N VAL A 989 58.26 -37.23 22.19
CA VAL A 989 58.47 -38.47 21.44
C VAL A 989 58.56 -38.15 19.94
N GLY A 990 59.76 -38.19 19.38
CA GLY A 990 60.01 -37.90 17.96
C GLY A 990 61.17 -36.94 17.73
N THR A 991 61.09 -36.09 16.71
CA THR A 991 62.21 -35.24 16.26
C THR A 991 62.08 -33.83 16.83
N GLY A 992 63.14 -33.25 17.41
CA GLY A 992 63.14 -31.84 17.82
C GLY A 992 63.05 -30.90 16.61
N VAL A 993 64.08 -30.88 15.76
CA VAL A 993 64.09 -30.17 14.47
C VAL A 993 64.36 -31.13 13.31
N GLN A 994 63.53 -31.11 12.27
CA GLN A 994 63.75 -31.87 11.04
C GLN A 994 64.16 -30.95 9.89
N LEU A 995 65.27 -31.30 9.23
CA LEU A 995 65.73 -30.67 8.00
C LEU A 995 65.47 -31.61 6.82
N ALA A 996 64.62 -31.18 5.89
CA ALA A 996 64.25 -31.95 4.71
C ALA A 996 65.37 -31.99 3.64
N ASP A 997 65.18 -32.83 2.62
CA ASP A 997 66.08 -32.93 1.48
C ASP A 997 66.15 -31.62 0.69
N ASN A 998 67.37 -31.18 0.39
CA ASN A 998 67.73 -29.90 -0.25
C ASN A 998 67.56 -28.64 0.62
N ALA A 999 67.42 -28.78 1.94
CA ALA A 999 67.41 -27.60 2.82
C ALA A 999 68.76 -26.85 2.76
N VAL A 1000 68.71 -25.54 2.55
CA VAL A 1000 69.86 -24.63 2.60
C VAL A 1000 69.67 -23.69 3.77
N VAL A 1001 70.46 -23.82 4.82
CA VAL A 1001 70.32 -23.08 6.07
C VAL A 1001 71.50 -22.11 6.25
N THR A 1002 71.21 -20.82 6.31
CA THR A 1002 72.22 -19.76 6.48
C THR A 1002 71.82 -18.77 7.56
N GLU A 1003 72.79 -18.21 8.28
CA GLU A 1003 72.58 -17.19 9.33
C GLU A 1003 71.53 -17.56 10.41
N ALA A 1004 71.32 -18.85 10.67
CA ALA A 1004 70.28 -19.35 11.59
C ALA A 1004 70.88 -20.00 12.85
N VAL A 1005 70.14 -19.96 13.95
CA VAL A 1005 70.43 -20.75 15.16
C VAL A 1005 69.45 -21.91 15.24
N LEU A 1006 69.94 -23.15 15.25
CA LEU A 1006 69.10 -24.35 15.25
C LEU A 1006 69.23 -25.11 16.57
N ASN A 1007 68.19 -25.08 17.39
CA ASN A 1007 68.11 -25.78 18.67
C ASN A 1007 67.08 -26.91 18.60
N GLY A 1008 67.55 -28.14 18.41
CA GLY A 1008 66.72 -29.35 18.39
C GLY A 1008 66.88 -30.18 19.66
N THR A 1009 65.79 -30.34 20.41
CA THR A 1009 65.75 -31.13 21.65
C THR A 1009 64.71 -32.23 21.56
N SER A 1010 65.05 -33.46 21.95
CA SER A 1010 64.09 -34.55 22.05
C SER A 1010 64.19 -35.28 23.39
N THR A 1011 63.06 -35.64 24.00
CA THR A 1011 63.08 -36.53 25.17
C THR A 1011 63.33 -37.96 24.70
N SER A 1012 62.52 -38.47 23.77
CA SER A 1012 62.64 -39.82 23.20
C SER A 1012 62.54 -39.80 21.67
N GLY A 1013 63.68 -39.60 21.00
CA GLY A 1013 63.80 -39.57 19.55
C GLY A 1013 65.03 -38.77 19.11
N ASP A 1014 64.95 -38.06 17.99
CA ASP A 1014 66.10 -37.40 17.39
C ASP A 1014 66.11 -35.90 17.75
N GLY A 1015 67.18 -35.35 18.31
CA GLY A 1015 67.25 -33.91 18.63
C GLY A 1015 67.16 -33.08 17.35
N VAL A 1016 68.03 -33.36 16.39
CA VAL A 1016 67.94 -32.87 15.01
C VAL A 1016 68.02 -34.06 14.06
N ALA A 1017 67.14 -34.14 13.06
CA ALA A 1017 67.19 -35.17 12.01
C ALA A 1017 67.37 -34.55 10.63
N VAL A 1018 68.38 -35.02 9.91
CA VAL A 1018 68.63 -34.70 8.50
C VAL A 1018 68.18 -35.88 7.64
N THR A 1019 67.15 -35.66 6.83
CA THR A 1019 66.50 -36.73 6.05
C THR A 1019 66.99 -36.80 4.59
N GLY A 1020 67.77 -35.82 4.14
CA GLY A 1020 68.36 -35.76 2.78
C GLY A 1020 69.63 -34.90 2.69
N SER A 1021 69.85 -34.25 1.54
CA SER A 1021 71.00 -33.38 1.29
C SER A 1021 70.77 -32.00 1.87
N VAL A 1022 71.56 -31.58 2.86
CA VAL A 1022 71.43 -30.28 3.53
C VAL A 1022 72.72 -29.47 3.40
N THR A 1023 72.58 -28.18 3.18
CA THR A 1023 73.70 -27.22 3.17
C THR A 1023 73.56 -26.26 4.35
N LEU A 1024 74.61 -26.09 5.14
CA LEU A 1024 74.71 -25.14 6.25
C LEU A 1024 75.80 -24.11 5.95
N ASP A 1025 75.72 -22.86 6.37
CA ASP A 1025 76.90 -22.01 6.46
C ASP A 1025 77.71 -22.29 7.75
N ASP A 1026 78.90 -21.70 7.87
CA ASP A 1026 79.76 -21.92 9.05
C ASP A 1026 79.11 -21.40 10.36
N THR A 1027 78.28 -20.37 10.26
CA THR A 1027 77.56 -19.78 11.38
C THR A 1027 76.45 -20.70 11.89
N SER A 1028 75.58 -21.19 11.01
CA SER A 1028 74.48 -22.08 11.36
C SER A 1028 74.98 -23.46 11.78
N ALA A 1029 76.05 -23.97 11.14
CA ALA A 1029 76.69 -25.21 11.56
C ALA A 1029 77.30 -25.10 12.97
N ALA A 1030 77.90 -23.94 13.32
CA ALA A 1030 78.44 -23.70 14.66
C ALA A 1030 77.36 -23.47 15.72
N ALA A 1031 76.21 -22.93 15.31
CA ALA A 1031 75.06 -22.66 16.18
C ALA A 1031 74.05 -23.83 16.24
N LEU A 1032 74.32 -24.95 15.56
CA LEU A 1032 73.50 -26.16 15.61
C LEU A 1032 73.67 -26.88 16.95
N ASN A 1033 72.61 -26.89 17.75
CA ASN A 1033 72.54 -27.60 19.02
C ASN A 1033 71.50 -28.73 18.92
N ALA A 1034 71.98 -29.98 18.99
CA ALA A 1034 71.18 -31.18 18.80
C ALA A 1034 71.31 -32.10 20.01
N SER A 1035 70.25 -32.22 20.82
CA SER A 1035 70.28 -32.98 22.07
C SER A 1035 69.09 -33.92 22.18
N SER A 1036 69.33 -35.12 22.73
CA SER A 1036 68.29 -36.11 23.00
C SER A 1036 68.55 -36.82 24.32
N THR A 1037 67.49 -37.07 25.11
CA THR A 1037 67.62 -37.79 26.39
C THR A 1037 67.74 -39.30 26.17
N SER A 1038 66.86 -39.90 25.34
CA SER A 1038 66.84 -41.35 25.07
C SER A 1038 66.77 -41.74 23.59
N GLY A 1039 67.27 -40.90 22.68
CA GLY A 1039 67.47 -41.22 21.25
C GLY A 1039 68.77 -40.61 20.69
N THR A 1040 68.81 -40.21 19.41
CA THR A 1040 70.04 -39.64 18.83
C THR A 1040 70.04 -38.11 18.92
N GLY A 1041 71.15 -37.51 19.35
CA GLY A 1041 71.25 -36.04 19.37
C GLY A 1041 71.09 -35.46 17.96
N LEU A 1042 71.97 -35.87 17.04
CA LEU A 1042 71.90 -35.57 15.61
C LEU A 1042 71.83 -36.88 14.81
N LYS A 1043 70.80 -37.02 13.98
CA LYS A 1043 70.61 -38.14 13.06
C LYS A 1043 70.85 -37.75 11.61
N LEU A 1044 71.60 -38.59 10.91
CA LEU A 1044 71.73 -38.56 9.46
C LEU A 1044 71.06 -39.82 8.90
N ALA A 1045 70.03 -39.68 8.08
CA ALA A 1045 69.37 -40.82 7.42
C ALA A 1045 70.32 -41.51 6.40
N ASP A 1046 69.97 -42.72 5.95
CA ASP A 1046 70.84 -43.59 5.11
C ASP A 1046 71.29 -42.97 3.75
N ASN A 1047 70.73 -41.82 3.35
CA ASN A 1047 71.14 -41.02 2.18
C ASN A 1047 71.34 -39.53 2.50
N ALA A 1048 71.50 -39.16 3.77
CA ALA A 1048 71.71 -37.78 4.17
C ALA A 1048 73.12 -37.30 3.79
N ASN A 1049 73.22 -36.10 3.21
CA ASN A 1049 74.49 -35.48 2.84
C ASN A 1049 74.54 -34.06 3.41
N VAL A 1050 75.42 -33.80 4.37
CA VAL A 1050 75.56 -32.47 4.97
C VAL A 1050 76.80 -31.79 4.40
N SER A 1051 76.61 -30.62 3.78
CA SER A 1051 77.69 -29.77 3.29
C SER A 1051 77.73 -28.43 4.03
N ILE A 1052 78.93 -27.92 4.29
CA ILE A 1052 79.12 -26.59 4.90
C ILE A 1052 79.59 -25.63 3.82
N GLN A 1053 78.76 -24.66 3.44
CA GLN A 1053 79.04 -23.66 2.42
C GLN A 1053 79.90 -22.55 3.00
N THR A 1054 81.19 -22.55 2.64
CA THR A 1054 82.21 -21.58 3.08
C THR A 1054 82.62 -21.75 4.54
N ILE A 1055 83.82 -22.27 4.79
CA ILE A 1055 84.42 -22.37 6.12
C ILE A 1055 85.34 -21.15 6.32
N ALA A 1056 84.89 -20.11 7.03
CA ALA A 1056 85.74 -18.93 7.25
C ALA A 1056 86.72 -19.11 8.43
N LYS A 1057 86.45 -20.05 9.36
CA LYS A 1057 87.31 -20.30 10.53
C LYS A 1057 87.22 -21.75 11.01
N VAL A 1058 88.36 -22.46 11.00
CA VAL A 1058 88.52 -23.80 11.60
C VAL A 1058 89.02 -23.64 13.05
N THR A 1059 88.20 -23.98 14.03
CA THR A 1059 88.55 -23.88 15.47
C THR A 1059 89.07 -25.18 16.06
N GLN A 1060 88.84 -26.32 15.41
CA GLN A 1060 89.51 -27.59 15.66
C GLN A 1060 89.99 -28.20 14.35
N VAL A 1061 91.31 -28.34 14.23
CA VAL A 1061 91.95 -28.97 13.09
C VAL A 1061 91.85 -30.49 13.26
N LYS A 1062 91.09 -31.17 12.39
CA LYS A 1062 91.18 -32.63 12.28
C LYS A 1062 92.55 -32.93 11.69
N LYS A 1063 93.27 -33.84 12.33
CA LYS A 1063 94.57 -34.28 11.84
C LYS A 1063 94.42 -35.62 11.14
N ASP A 1064 95.08 -35.81 10.00
CA ASP A 1064 95.22 -37.14 9.41
C ASP A 1064 96.00 -38.07 10.36
N ALA A 1065 96.14 -39.33 9.96
CA ALA A 1065 96.89 -40.33 10.75
C ALA A 1065 98.37 -39.92 11.01
N ASP A 1066 98.89 -38.93 10.25
CA ASP A 1066 100.25 -38.43 10.31
C ASP A 1066 100.37 -37.08 11.03
N GLY A 1067 99.26 -36.48 11.49
CA GLY A 1067 99.25 -35.24 12.26
C GLY A 1067 99.03 -33.95 11.46
N ASN A 1068 98.75 -34.02 10.14
CA ASN A 1068 98.54 -32.85 9.29
C ASN A 1068 97.10 -32.35 9.33
N PRO A 1069 96.86 -31.02 9.28
CA PRO A 1069 95.52 -30.46 9.14
C PRO A 1069 94.78 -31.01 7.92
N VAL A 1070 93.54 -31.46 8.12
CA VAL A 1070 92.61 -31.89 7.06
C VAL A 1070 91.34 -31.06 7.14
#